data_AF-A0A947R048-F1
#
_entry.id   AF-A0A947R048-F1
#
_cell.length_a   1.000
_cell.length_b   1.000
_cell.length_c   1.000
_cell.angle_alpha   90.00
_cell.angle_beta   90.00
_cell.angle_gamma   90.00
#
_symmetry.space_group_name_H-M   'P 1'
#
loop_
_entity.id
_entity.type
_entity.pdbx_description
1 polymer ?
#
loop_
_entity_poly.entity_id
_entity_poly.type
_entity_poly.pdbx_seq_one_letter_code
_entity_poly.pdbx_strand_id
1 'polypeptide(L)'
;MSIYRRVMQIIAVLMVICGSSYSAKADTRSGDLFPVYPSIKNAVEFWKKIYTQYSTKQGVIHDDRHLDIIYEIVELQDSNNGGSGKHNQQKIKAVKNKYKEILGALASGKSPASEDEKRVASLFGEQATQKTFHKAKDSIRFQLGQKDRFRQGVIRSGMYLAEIKRIFRSHGLPEELAFLPHVESSFDYQAYSKFGAAGIWQFTHGTGKKYMTIDYSQDNRRDPIYASHAAAKFLKYNYETLGNWPMAITAYNHGLNGMARAQKSSKDDFEAILREYNGRSFGFASRNFYAEFLAALEIASNQEKYFGNMQLATPVKTVEVEMPAYISVKDVADYFKTDVKTLEQLNLALRKPVFMGQKHIPKGYRLRLPEKADQNLKDLASRMPEKMFSSKQLHSRFYRVQKGDTPGAIARAEGVKLAELLMANGLGPRSRIFPNQNLRIPAPNETILLAASSVPSSQKRSETILLNKKAEKPVPVSPPPPKPKKEDIIKPVAETIAPPEPTLANDESVAQASIKENGVPVVEVNIDVVTGDFQIEKVINAGAKTVGIINVETEETLGHYADWLGIPTQSIRRLNGFRFGRPIRTNQKIKIPLLKTTKEEFEEKRYEYHKEMEEDFFSVYRVDGVTLFTVKSGDNIWTLCQKTFDLPFWLIRKYNEGQNLEALKPGQQLKLPTVLKIIEE
;
A
#
# COMPACT_ATOMS: atom_id res chain seq x y z
N MET A 1 -32.01 -44.74 46.61
CA MET A 1 -30.54 -44.80 46.59
C MET A 1 -29.90 -45.45 45.35
N SER A 2 -30.63 -46.07 44.40
CA SER A 2 -29.98 -46.80 43.27
C SER A 2 -29.39 -45.89 42.17
N ILE A 3 -30.09 -44.84 41.75
CA ILE A 3 -29.72 -44.02 40.58
C ILE A 3 -28.39 -43.27 40.76
N TYR A 4 -28.15 -42.66 41.92
CA TYR A 4 -26.94 -41.89 42.20
C TYR A 4 -25.63 -42.70 42.10
N ARG A 5 -25.65 -44.01 42.38
CA ARG A 5 -24.45 -44.87 42.22
C ARG A 5 -24.08 -45.12 40.77
N ARG A 6 -25.06 -45.23 39.85
CA ARG A 6 -24.78 -45.43 38.41
C ARG A 6 -24.24 -44.16 37.73
N VAL A 7 -24.70 -42.98 38.13
CA VAL A 7 -24.18 -41.70 37.60
C VAL A 7 -22.70 -41.52 37.96
N MET A 8 -22.31 -41.80 39.21
CA MET A 8 -20.92 -41.70 39.64
C MET A 8 -19.97 -42.67 38.93
N GLN A 9 -20.38 -43.91 38.64
CA GLN A 9 -19.53 -44.86 37.91
C GLN A 9 -19.33 -44.48 36.44
N ILE A 10 -20.33 -43.87 35.78
CA ILE A 10 -20.18 -43.38 34.40
C ILE A 10 -19.20 -42.19 34.33
N ILE A 11 -19.24 -41.29 35.32
CA ILE A 11 -18.29 -40.17 35.42
C ILE A 11 -16.86 -40.67 35.69
N ALA A 12 -16.70 -41.69 36.56
CA ALA A 12 -15.39 -42.26 36.86
C ALA A 12 -14.73 -42.96 35.65
N VAL A 13 -15.48 -43.69 34.83
CA VAL A 13 -14.93 -44.37 33.63
C VAL A 13 -14.56 -43.38 32.52
N LEU A 14 -15.32 -42.29 32.36
CA LEU A 14 -15.00 -41.26 31.37
C LEU A 14 -13.76 -40.42 31.72
N MET A 15 -13.28 -40.43 32.97
CA MET A 15 -12.03 -39.77 33.36
C MET A 15 -10.76 -40.61 33.12
N VAL A 16 -10.87 -41.87 32.69
CA VAL A 16 -9.72 -42.79 32.54
C VAL A 16 -9.22 -42.91 31.08
N ILE A 17 -9.98 -42.42 30.10
CA ILE A 17 -9.58 -42.46 28.66
C ILE A 17 -8.98 -41.12 28.17
N CYS A 18 -9.24 -40.00 28.84
CA CYS A 18 -8.63 -38.70 28.54
C CYS A 18 -7.31 -38.46 29.31
N GLY A 19 -6.42 -39.47 29.31
CA GLY A 19 -5.13 -39.45 30.04
C GLY A 19 -3.87 -39.61 29.17
N SER A 20 -4.02 -39.74 27.85
CA SER A 20 -2.93 -40.07 26.92
C SER A 20 -2.04 -38.87 26.57
N SER A 21 -1.27 -38.41 27.57
CA SER A 21 -0.03 -37.63 27.50
C SER A 21 0.35 -37.02 26.13
N TYR A 22 -0.24 -35.88 25.78
CA TYR A 22 0.32 -34.99 24.74
C TYR A 22 1.53 -34.18 25.27
N SER A 23 2.48 -34.90 25.88
CA SER A 23 3.83 -34.43 26.19
C SER A 23 4.82 -34.93 25.15
N ALA A 24 4.43 -34.84 23.87
CA ALA A 24 5.37 -35.00 22.77
C ALA A 24 6.34 -33.83 22.79
N LYS A 25 7.63 -34.11 23.03
CA LYS A 25 8.68 -33.07 23.08
C LYS A 25 8.73 -32.32 21.75
N ALA A 26 8.65 -30.99 21.83
CA ALA A 26 8.92 -30.13 20.70
C ALA A 26 10.43 -30.10 20.43
N ASP A 27 10.90 -31.09 19.67
CA ASP A 27 12.29 -31.22 19.20
C ASP A 27 12.33 -31.75 17.75
N THR A 28 11.27 -31.44 16.98
CA THR A 28 11.29 -31.51 15.51
C THR A 28 12.32 -30.51 15.00
N ARG A 29 13.22 -30.94 14.12
CA ARG A 29 14.25 -30.03 13.59
C ARG A 29 13.59 -29.06 12.62
N SER A 30 14.15 -27.85 12.53
CA SER A 30 13.64 -26.78 11.65
C SER A 30 13.39 -27.26 10.20
N GLY A 31 14.29 -28.10 9.66
CA GLY A 31 14.16 -28.69 8.33
C GLY A 31 13.03 -29.72 8.15
N ASP A 32 12.51 -30.30 9.23
CA ASP A 32 11.35 -31.22 9.20
C ASP A 32 10.04 -30.42 9.04
N LEU A 33 10.01 -29.20 9.60
CA LEU A 33 8.87 -28.28 9.53
C LEU A 33 8.88 -27.42 8.25
N PHE A 34 10.07 -27.07 7.76
CA PHE A 34 10.29 -26.23 6.60
C PHE A 34 11.19 -26.93 5.56
N PRO A 35 10.70 -28.02 4.93
CA PRO A 35 11.49 -28.79 3.97
C PRO A 35 11.86 -27.98 2.72
N VAL A 36 13.12 -28.12 2.29
CA VAL A 36 13.64 -27.57 1.02
C VAL A 36 13.52 -28.65 -0.06
N TYR A 37 12.38 -28.67 -0.75
CA TYR A 37 12.13 -29.65 -1.82
C TYR A 37 13.15 -29.55 -2.98
N PRO A 38 13.53 -30.66 -3.62
CA PRO A 38 14.47 -30.63 -4.75
C PRO A 38 14.03 -29.69 -5.88
N SER A 39 12.73 -29.63 -6.21
CA SER A 39 12.21 -28.75 -7.27
C SER A 39 12.31 -27.25 -6.95
N ILE A 40 12.42 -26.84 -5.68
CA ILE A 40 12.51 -25.43 -5.28
C ILE A 40 13.93 -24.98 -4.94
N LYS A 41 14.91 -25.90 -4.92
CA LYS A 41 16.30 -25.56 -4.54
C LYS A 41 16.88 -24.41 -5.35
N ASN A 42 16.66 -24.40 -6.67
CA ASN A 42 17.13 -23.33 -7.57
C ASN A 42 16.40 -21.99 -7.30
N ALA A 43 15.13 -22.04 -6.89
CA ALA A 43 14.39 -20.84 -6.47
C ALA A 43 14.94 -20.27 -5.16
N VAL A 44 15.21 -21.11 -4.15
CA VAL A 44 15.82 -20.68 -2.88
C VAL A 44 17.19 -20.04 -3.12
N GLU A 45 18.05 -20.65 -3.93
CA GLU A 45 19.35 -20.06 -4.28
C GLU A 45 19.24 -18.77 -5.11
N PHE A 46 18.25 -18.65 -6.01
CA PHE A 46 17.97 -17.40 -6.70
C PHE A 46 17.60 -16.28 -5.71
N TRP A 47 16.65 -16.53 -4.80
CA TRP A 47 16.25 -15.54 -3.80
C TRP A 47 17.39 -15.20 -2.84
N LYS A 48 18.26 -16.16 -2.49
CA LYS A 48 19.49 -15.89 -1.76
C LYS A 48 20.39 -14.90 -2.49
N LYS A 49 20.54 -15.00 -3.82
CA LYS A 49 21.28 -13.99 -4.63
C LYS A 49 20.58 -12.63 -4.63
N ILE A 50 19.24 -12.58 -4.77
CA ILE A 50 18.46 -11.32 -4.69
C ILE A 50 18.66 -10.60 -3.35
N TYR A 51 18.73 -11.34 -2.24
CA TYR A 51 18.86 -10.80 -0.89
C TYR A 51 20.32 -10.54 -0.43
N THR A 52 21.35 -11.06 -1.11
CA THR A 52 22.75 -10.96 -0.64
C THR A 52 23.76 -10.45 -1.68
N GLN A 53 23.46 -10.53 -2.98
CA GLN A 53 24.38 -10.15 -4.05
C GLN A 53 23.97 -8.84 -4.72
N TYR A 54 22.73 -8.75 -5.21
CA TYR A 54 22.27 -7.61 -6.01
C TYR A 54 21.62 -6.53 -5.15
N SER A 55 22.07 -5.28 -5.30
CA SER A 55 21.46 -4.11 -4.65
C SER A 55 20.22 -3.61 -5.42
N THR A 56 19.47 -2.68 -4.83
CA THR A 56 18.37 -1.96 -5.50
C THR A 56 18.83 -1.07 -6.66
N LYS A 57 20.15 -0.85 -6.81
CA LYS A 57 20.77 -0.23 -8.00
C LYS A 57 21.01 -1.25 -9.13
N GLN A 58 20.56 -2.48 -8.96
CA GLN A 58 20.69 -3.58 -9.91
C GLN A 58 19.37 -4.35 -10.02
N GLY A 59 19.20 -5.09 -11.11
CA GLY A 59 18.20 -6.15 -11.19
C GLY A 59 18.57 -7.18 -12.24
N VAL A 60 18.04 -8.39 -12.10
CA VAL A 60 18.33 -9.51 -12.98
C VAL A 60 17.21 -9.73 -13.99
N ILE A 61 17.59 -10.02 -15.23
CA ILE A 61 16.71 -10.54 -16.27
C ILE A 61 16.84 -12.06 -16.23
N HIS A 62 15.73 -12.75 -15.98
CA HIS A 62 15.74 -14.18 -15.65
C HIS A 62 14.50 -14.90 -16.19
N ASP A 63 14.51 -16.23 -16.18
CA ASP A 63 13.34 -17.05 -16.51
C ASP A 63 12.39 -17.19 -15.29
N ASP A 64 11.07 -17.14 -15.49
CA ASP A 64 10.10 -17.19 -14.39
C ASP A 64 9.71 -18.61 -13.93
N ARG A 65 10.27 -19.66 -14.57
CA ARG A 65 10.12 -21.08 -14.21
C ARG A 65 11.46 -21.72 -13.82
N HIS A 66 12.54 -21.36 -14.50
CA HIS A 66 13.90 -21.88 -14.29
C HIS A 66 14.79 -20.80 -13.65
N LEU A 67 14.66 -20.60 -12.33
CA LEU A 67 15.27 -19.46 -11.64
C LEU A 67 16.80 -19.49 -11.53
N ASP A 68 17.43 -20.62 -11.85
CA ASP A 68 18.85 -20.74 -12.11
C ASP A 68 19.29 -20.00 -13.40
N ILE A 69 18.40 -19.81 -14.37
CA ILE A 69 18.65 -19.12 -15.65
C ILE A 69 18.52 -17.60 -15.46
N ILE A 70 19.66 -16.96 -15.22
CA ILE A 70 19.83 -15.50 -15.28
C ILE A 70 20.49 -15.13 -16.61
N TYR A 71 19.78 -14.36 -17.44
CA TYR A 71 20.23 -13.95 -18.77
C TYR A 71 21.24 -12.80 -18.73
N GLU A 72 20.97 -11.77 -17.89
CA GLU A 72 21.78 -10.55 -17.77
C GLU A 72 21.52 -9.83 -16.42
N ILE A 73 22.54 -9.15 -15.89
CA ILE A 73 22.42 -8.22 -14.75
C ILE A 73 22.33 -6.80 -15.31
N VAL A 74 21.30 -6.06 -14.94
CA VAL A 74 21.01 -4.72 -15.44
C VAL A 74 21.31 -3.70 -14.34
N GLU A 75 22.39 -2.94 -14.51
CA GLU A 75 22.70 -1.77 -13.68
C GLU A 75 21.64 -0.68 -13.87
N LEU A 76 21.20 -0.06 -12.78
CA LEU A 76 20.12 0.93 -12.73
C LEU A 76 20.63 2.28 -12.23
N GLN A 77 20.07 3.35 -12.78
CA GLN A 77 20.27 4.69 -12.22
C GLN A 77 19.53 4.83 -10.89
N ASP A 78 20.07 5.62 -9.97
CA ASP A 78 19.46 5.88 -8.68
C ASP A 78 18.06 6.53 -8.83
N SER A 79 17.06 6.01 -8.12
CA SER A 79 15.66 6.48 -8.19
C SER A 79 15.49 7.93 -7.75
N ASN A 80 16.45 8.49 -7.01
CA ASN A 80 16.38 9.83 -6.44
C ASN A 80 16.60 10.93 -7.51
N ASN A 81 17.22 10.59 -8.66
CA ASN A 81 17.44 11.51 -9.76
C ASN A 81 16.20 11.66 -10.65
N GLY A 82 15.72 12.90 -10.85
CA GLY A 82 14.54 13.20 -11.65
C GLY A 82 14.58 12.58 -13.06
N GLY A 83 13.59 11.74 -13.38
CA GLY A 83 13.49 11.03 -14.66
C GLY A 83 14.20 9.67 -14.74
N SER A 84 15.04 9.29 -13.77
CA SER A 84 15.78 8.02 -13.79
C SER A 84 14.87 6.79 -13.82
N GLY A 85 13.71 6.84 -13.15
CA GLY A 85 12.70 5.78 -13.19
C GLY A 85 12.22 5.45 -14.61
N LYS A 86 12.02 6.46 -15.46
CA LYS A 86 11.64 6.28 -16.87
C LYS A 86 12.80 5.70 -17.69
N HIS A 87 14.03 6.16 -17.45
CA HIS A 87 15.22 5.62 -18.10
C HIS A 87 15.45 4.14 -17.72
N ASN A 88 15.33 3.79 -16.43
CA ASN A 88 15.44 2.41 -15.94
C ASN A 88 14.36 1.51 -16.57
N GLN A 89 13.10 1.95 -16.64
CA GLN A 89 12.04 1.22 -17.34
C GLN A 89 12.35 0.99 -18.83
N GLN A 90 12.89 2.01 -19.52
CA GLN A 90 13.31 1.88 -20.92
C GLN A 90 14.48 0.89 -21.07
N LYS A 91 15.50 0.96 -20.20
CA LYS A 91 16.65 0.04 -20.20
C LYS A 91 16.21 -1.40 -19.94
N ILE A 92 15.40 -1.65 -18.90
CA ILE A 92 14.83 -2.97 -18.59
C ILE A 92 14.03 -3.50 -19.79
N LYS A 93 13.19 -2.66 -20.42
CA LYS A 93 12.43 -3.05 -21.62
C LYS A 93 13.34 -3.44 -22.80
N ALA A 94 14.41 -2.68 -23.05
CA ALA A 94 15.36 -2.98 -24.11
C ALA A 94 16.07 -4.33 -23.89
N VAL A 95 16.56 -4.59 -22.68
CA VAL A 95 17.21 -5.87 -22.35
C VAL A 95 16.22 -7.03 -22.40
N LYS A 96 14.96 -6.84 -21.94
CA LYS A 96 13.91 -7.86 -22.13
C LYS A 96 13.61 -8.17 -23.59
N ASN A 97 13.69 -7.17 -24.49
CA ASN A 97 13.50 -7.39 -25.92
C ASN A 97 14.68 -8.17 -26.53
N LYS A 98 15.93 -7.79 -26.22
CA LYS A 98 17.15 -8.52 -26.62
C LYS A 98 17.02 -10.04 -26.38
N TYR A 99 16.62 -10.45 -25.18
CA TYR A 99 16.46 -11.88 -24.87
C TYR A 99 15.22 -12.52 -25.51
N LYS A 100 14.15 -11.76 -25.78
CA LYS A 100 13.00 -12.25 -26.57
C LYS A 100 13.34 -12.47 -28.05
N GLU A 101 14.31 -11.74 -28.58
CA GLU A 101 14.84 -11.88 -29.93
C GLU A 101 15.78 -13.10 -30.00
N ILE A 102 16.77 -13.20 -29.10
CA ILE A 102 17.68 -14.35 -28.97
C ILE A 102 16.91 -15.66 -28.80
N LEU A 103 16.00 -15.75 -27.81
CA LEU A 103 15.19 -16.95 -27.61
C LEU A 103 14.20 -17.19 -28.76
N GLY A 104 13.87 -16.15 -29.53
CA GLY A 104 13.10 -16.28 -30.77
C GLY A 104 13.88 -16.93 -31.92
N ALA A 105 15.17 -16.61 -32.05
CA ALA A 105 16.06 -17.24 -33.04
C ALA A 105 16.34 -18.71 -32.67
N LEU A 106 16.66 -18.99 -31.40
CA LEU A 106 16.84 -20.35 -30.90
C LEU A 106 15.57 -21.20 -31.03
N ALA A 107 14.40 -20.60 -30.78
CA ALA A 107 13.10 -21.24 -30.98
C ALA A 107 12.81 -21.56 -32.46
N SER A 108 13.38 -20.84 -33.43
CA SER A 108 13.17 -21.11 -34.86
C SER A 108 14.02 -22.27 -35.42
N GLY A 109 14.77 -22.98 -34.57
CA GLY A 109 15.57 -24.14 -34.97
C GLY A 109 16.85 -23.83 -35.74
N LYS A 110 17.25 -22.55 -35.80
CA LYS A 110 18.55 -22.15 -36.37
C LYS A 110 19.65 -22.43 -35.35
N SER A 111 20.82 -22.88 -35.82
CA SER A 111 22.01 -22.99 -34.98
C SER A 111 22.39 -21.61 -34.40
N PRO A 112 22.86 -21.53 -33.14
CA PRO A 112 23.29 -20.26 -32.54
C PRO A 112 24.42 -19.61 -33.35
N ALA A 113 24.17 -18.41 -33.90
CA ALA A 113 25.11 -17.73 -34.80
C ALA A 113 26.02 -16.77 -34.03
N SER A 114 25.47 -16.03 -33.07
CA SER A 114 26.20 -15.09 -32.21
C SER A 114 26.66 -15.73 -30.89
N GLU A 115 27.69 -15.16 -30.26
CA GLU A 115 28.16 -15.61 -28.94
C GLU A 115 27.09 -15.45 -27.84
N ASP A 116 26.22 -14.44 -27.95
CA ASP A 116 25.13 -14.25 -26.99
C ASP A 116 24.02 -15.31 -27.18
N GLU A 117 23.74 -15.75 -28.42
CA GLU A 117 22.87 -16.91 -28.68
C GLU A 117 23.50 -18.23 -28.19
N LYS A 118 24.80 -18.46 -28.42
CA LYS A 118 25.52 -19.65 -27.94
C LYS A 118 25.48 -19.72 -26.41
N ARG A 119 25.80 -18.60 -25.75
CA ARG A 119 25.73 -18.46 -24.30
C ARG A 119 24.32 -18.72 -23.78
N VAL A 120 23.29 -18.08 -24.34
CA VAL A 120 21.90 -18.27 -23.89
C VAL A 120 21.41 -19.69 -24.15
N ALA A 121 21.79 -20.33 -25.26
CA ALA A 121 21.48 -21.75 -25.50
C ALA A 121 22.08 -22.65 -24.42
N SER A 122 23.35 -22.42 -24.04
CA SER A 122 24.05 -23.22 -23.02
C SER A 122 23.37 -23.19 -21.64
N LEU A 123 22.65 -22.11 -21.30
CA LEU A 123 21.92 -21.99 -20.02
C LEU A 123 20.78 -23.02 -19.86
N PHE A 124 20.30 -23.63 -20.96
CA PHE A 124 19.25 -24.66 -20.93
C PHE A 124 19.78 -26.10 -21.05
N GLY A 125 21.09 -26.27 -21.21
CA GLY A 125 21.74 -27.56 -21.43
C GLY A 125 21.45 -28.20 -22.80
N GLU A 126 22.09 -29.33 -23.07
CA GLU A 126 22.04 -30.03 -24.37
C GLU A 126 20.65 -30.57 -24.73
N GLN A 127 19.77 -30.77 -23.74
CA GLN A 127 18.40 -31.27 -23.91
C GLN A 127 17.41 -30.15 -24.26
N ALA A 128 17.88 -28.93 -24.53
CA ALA A 128 17.05 -27.79 -24.88
C ALA A 128 16.44 -27.95 -26.29
N THR A 129 15.11 -27.79 -26.37
CA THR A 129 14.36 -27.91 -27.64
C THR A 129 13.87 -26.54 -28.11
N GLN A 130 13.48 -26.44 -29.39
CA GLN A 130 12.74 -25.28 -29.92
C GLN A 130 11.52 -24.91 -29.03
N LYS A 131 10.83 -25.92 -28.48
CA LYS A 131 9.69 -25.77 -27.56
C LYS A 131 10.11 -25.26 -26.17
N THR A 132 11.35 -25.53 -25.74
CA THR A 132 11.95 -24.95 -24.52
C THR A 132 12.18 -23.46 -24.71
N PHE A 133 12.88 -23.06 -25.79
CA PHE A 133 13.15 -21.65 -26.10
C PHE A 133 11.87 -20.83 -26.35
N HIS A 134 10.86 -21.43 -27.02
CA HIS A 134 9.54 -20.81 -27.18
C HIS A 134 8.88 -20.46 -25.84
N LYS A 135 8.91 -21.36 -24.84
CA LYS A 135 8.37 -21.07 -23.50
C LYS A 135 9.19 -20.01 -22.78
N ALA A 136 10.52 -20.13 -22.82
CA ALA A 136 11.44 -19.23 -22.15
C ALA A 136 11.26 -17.77 -22.63
N LYS A 137 11.07 -17.57 -23.95
CA LYS A 137 10.77 -16.26 -24.57
C LYS A 137 9.59 -15.54 -23.92
N ASP A 138 8.53 -16.26 -23.54
CA ASP A 138 7.37 -15.68 -22.87
C ASP A 138 7.53 -15.58 -21.35
N SER A 139 8.44 -16.38 -20.77
CA SER A 139 8.75 -16.46 -19.34
C SER A 139 9.81 -15.44 -18.87
N ILE A 140 10.39 -14.60 -19.76
CA ILE A 140 11.39 -13.60 -19.34
C ILE A 140 10.79 -12.59 -18.36
N ARG A 141 11.33 -12.55 -17.15
CA ARG A 141 10.99 -11.63 -16.06
C ARG A 141 12.18 -10.71 -15.73
N PHE A 142 11.88 -9.62 -15.03
CA PHE A 142 12.88 -8.77 -14.36
C PHE A 142 12.60 -8.83 -12.86
N GLN A 143 13.66 -8.96 -12.05
CA GLN A 143 13.61 -8.92 -10.60
C GLN A 143 14.63 -7.91 -10.07
N LEU A 144 14.17 -6.95 -9.27
CA LEU A 144 15.04 -5.97 -8.61
C LEU A 144 15.89 -6.66 -7.53
N GLY A 145 17.15 -6.26 -7.40
CA GLY A 145 17.99 -6.65 -6.27
C GLY A 145 17.48 -6.04 -4.96
N GLN A 146 17.72 -6.73 -3.84
CA GLN A 146 17.19 -6.34 -2.53
C GLN A 146 18.24 -6.39 -1.40
N LYS A 147 19.54 -6.55 -1.71
CA LYS A 147 20.62 -6.69 -0.73
C LYS A 147 20.62 -5.62 0.37
N ASP A 148 20.55 -4.36 -0.01
CA ASP A 148 20.49 -3.20 0.88
C ASP A 148 19.23 -3.19 1.75
N ARG A 149 18.05 -3.43 1.16
CA ARG A 149 16.78 -3.52 1.88
C ARG A 149 16.74 -4.68 2.86
N PHE A 150 17.20 -5.86 2.44
CA PHE A 150 17.24 -7.05 3.30
C PHE A 150 18.21 -6.82 4.46
N ARG A 151 19.41 -6.29 4.20
CA ARG A 151 20.38 -5.93 5.24
C ARG A 151 19.80 -4.92 6.24
N GLN A 152 19.11 -3.89 5.75
CA GLN A 152 18.43 -2.92 6.62
C GLN A 152 17.27 -3.55 7.39
N GLY A 153 16.58 -4.54 6.81
CA GLY A 153 15.57 -5.35 7.49
C GLY A 153 16.13 -6.24 8.59
N VAL A 154 17.33 -6.80 8.40
CA VAL A 154 18.07 -7.51 9.46
C VAL A 154 18.43 -6.56 10.60
N ILE A 155 18.93 -5.35 10.29
CA ILE A 155 19.20 -4.34 11.32
C ILE A 155 17.92 -3.94 12.07
N ARG A 156 16.81 -3.68 11.36
CA ARG A 156 15.50 -3.32 11.95
C ARG A 156 14.88 -4.47 12.76
N SER A 157 15.07 -5.74 12.37
CA SER A 157 14.45 -6.86 13.07
C SER A 157 14.94 -7.02 14.50
N GLY A 158 16.15 -6.56 14.82
CA GLY A 158 16.68 -6.52 16.19
C GLY A 158 15.76 -5.84 17.22
N MET A 159 14.96 -4.85 16.81
CA MET A 159 14.00 -4.17 17.70
C MET A 159 12.85 -5.07 18.17
N TYR A 160 12.50 -6.11 17.40
CA TYR A 160 11.23 -6.82 17.57
C TYR A 160 11.35 -8.35 17.54
N LEU A 161 12.32 -8.93 16.82
CA LEU A 161 12.38 -10.36 16.46
C LEU A 161 12.31 -11.29 17.67
N ALA A 162 12.96 -10.96 18.79
CA ALA A 162 12.91 -11.76 20.02
C ALA A 162 11.49 -11.82 20.62
N GLU A 163 10.76 -10.70 20.58
CA GLU A 163 9.38 -10.60 21.06
C GLU A 163 8.40 -11.27 20.07
N ILE A 164 8.62 -11.13 18.76
CA ILE A 164 7.83 -11.84 17.74
C ILE A 164 8.00 -13.36 17.90
N LYS A 165 9.24 -13.84 18.12
CA LYS A 165 9.48 -15.26 18.42
C LYS A 165 8.74 -15.72 19.68
N ARG A 166 8.76 -14.92 20.76
CA ARG A 166 7.97 -15.19 21.98
C ARG A 166 6.46 -15.27 21.69
N ILE A 167 5.94 -14.40 20.83
CA ILE A 167 4.54 -14.37 20.39
C ILE A 167 4.18 -15.63 19.59
N PHE A 168 5.00 -16.04 18.62
CA PHE A 168 4.75 -17.24 17.83
C PHE A 168 4.78 -18.50 18.71
N ARG A 169 5.79 -18.62 19.59
CA ARG A 169 5.86 -19.67 20.62
C ARG A 169 4.60 -19.70 21.50
N SER A 170 4.10 -18.54 21.95
CA SER A 170 2.89 -18.48 22.79
C SER A 170 1.58 -18.77 22.06
N HIS A 171 1.58 -18.84 20.72
CA HIS A 171 0.44 -19.32 19.92
C HIS A 171 0.56 -20.82 19.55
N GLY A 172 1.66 -21.48 19.96
CA GLY A 172 1.99 -22.85 19.62
C GLY A 172 2.55 -23.01 18.21
N LEU A 173 3.28 -21.99 17.71
CA LEU A 173 3.83 -21.94 16.36
C LEU A 173 5.36 -21.95 16.34
N PRO A 174 6.01 -22.42 15.25
CA PRO A 174 7.46 -22.34 15.09
C PRO A 174 7.97 -20.89 15.09
N GLU A 175 9.17 -20.69 15.64
CA GLU A 175 9.79 -19.37 15.77
C GLU A 175 10.40 -18.85 14.46
N GLU A 176 10.61 -19.73 13.50
CA GLU A 176 11.10 -19.43 12.15
C GLU A 176 10.12 -18.56 11.37
N LEU A 177 8.81 -18.67 11.64
CA LEU A 177 7.78 -17.83 11.05
C LEU A 177 7.95 -16.34 11.42
N ALA A 178 8.65 -16.03 12.51
CA ALA A 178 9.01 -14.66 12.89
C ALA A 178 9.96 -13.97 11.89
N PHE A 179 10.59 -14.71 10.97
CA PHE A 179 11.41 -14.14 9.89
C PHE A 179 10.61 -13.78 8.63
N LEU A 180 9.34 -14.18 8.50
CA LEU A 180 8.51 -13.86 7.33
C LEU A 180 8.39 -12.35 7.01
N PRO A 181 8.42 -11.40 7.97
CA PRO A 181 8.47 -9.97 7.69
C PRO A 181 9.70 -9.49 6.89
N HIS A 182 10.76 -10.31 6.77
CA HIS A 182 11.84 -10.01 5.82
C HIS A 182 11.36 -10.04 4.36
N VAL A 183 10.47 -10.98 4.02
CA VAL A 183 9.89 -11.16 2.68
C VAL A 183 8.85 -10.08 2.40
N GLU A 184 7.90 -9.88 3.33
CA GLU A 184 6.77 -8.96 3.13
C GLU A 184 7.20 -7.49 3.08
N SER A 185 8.12 -7.06 3.95
CA SER A 185 8.46 -5.64 4.12
C SER A 185 9.94 -5.34 4.31
N SER A 186 10.80 -6.36 4.47
CA SER A 186 12.13 -6.18 5.09
C SER A 186 12.05 -5.47 6.45
N PHE A 187 11.14 -5.92 7.33
CA PHE A 187 10.91 -5.36 8.68
C PHE A 187 10.59 -3.85 8.70
N ASP A 188 9.88 -3.37 7.68
CA ASP A 188 9.51 -1.96 7.54
C ASP A 188 8.14 -1.68 8.17
N TYR A 189 8.12 -1.00 9.32
CA TYR A 189 6.87 -0.65 10.01
C TYR A 189 6.13 0.52 9.34
N GLN A 190 6.81 1.32 8.51
CA GLN A 190 6.21 2.38 7.68
C GLN A 190 5.75 1.85 6.30
N ALA A 191 6.02 0.60 5.92
CA ALA A 191 5.72 0.10 4.59
C ALA A 191 4.23 0.10 4.27
N TYR A 192 3.85 0.87 3.26
CA TYR A 192 2.52 0.88 2.65
C TYR A 192 2.60 0.52 1.16
N SER A 193 1.79 -0.44 0.72
CA SER A 193 1.68 -0.81 -0.69
C SER A 193 0.63 0.04 -1.40
N LYS A 194 0.77 0.18 -2.73
CA LYS A 194 -0.20 0.88 -3.57
C LYS A 194 -1.63 0.34 -3.51
N PHE A 195 -1.82 -0.87 -2.97
CA PHE A 195 -3.12 -1.55 -2.82
C PHE A 195 -3.54 -1.70 -1.34
N GLY A 196 -3.01 -0.88 -0.44
CA GLY A 196 -3.49 -0.79 0.94
C GLY A 196 -3.03 -1.92 1.88
N ALA A 197 -1.91 -2.57 1.58
CA ALA A 197 -1.20 -3.42 2.54
C ALA A 197 -0.28 -2.56 3.44
N ALA A 198 -0.23 -2.83 4.74
CA ALA A 198 0.48 -1.96 5.70
C ALA A 198 1.33 -2.73 6.74
N GLY A 199 2.41 -2.09 7.18
CA GLY A 199 3.29 -2.50 8.29
C GLY A 199 4.16 -3.72 7.98
N ILE A 200 4.88 -4.23 8.99
CA ILE A 200 5.92 -5.25 8.76
C ILE A 200 5.39 -6.56 8.14
N TRP A 201 4.10 -6.85 8.35
CA TRP A 201 3.38 -8.03 7.91
C TRP A 201 2.52 -7.81 6.65
N GLN A 202 2.52 -6.60 6.07
CA GLN A 202 1.75 -6.23 4.86
C GLN A 202 0.28 -6.68 4.87
N PHE A 203 -0.41 -6.47 6.00
CA PHE A 203 -1.84 -6.78 6.07
C PHE A 203 -2.66 -5.81 5.21
N THR A 204 -3.45 -6.35 4.27
CA THR A 204 -4.53 -5.59 3.61
C THR A 204 -5.63 -5.26 4.61
N HIS A 205 -6.24 -4.08 4.52
CA HIS A 205 -7.29 -3.59 5.45
C HIS A 205 -8.37 -4.66 5.73
N GLY A 206 -8.97 -5.24 4.68
CA GLY A 206 -10.02 -6.26 4.79
C GLY A 206 -9.56 -7.64 5.33
N THR A 207 -8.26 -7.88 5.43
CA THR A 207 -7.71 -9.06 6.13
C THR A 207 -7.36 -8.72 7.58
N GLY A 208 -6.71 -7.57 7.81
CA GLY A 208 -6.32 -7.12 9.15
C GLY A 208 -7.51 -6.94 10.10
N LYS A 209 -8.62 -6.35 9.62
CA LYS A 209 -9.90 -6.20 10.35
C LYS A 209 -10.44 -7.47 11.01
N LYS A 210 -10.02 -8.67 10.58
CA LYS A 210 -10.44 -9.97 11.16
C LYS A 210 -9.66 -10.35 12.42
N TYR A 211 -8.50 -9.73 12.65
CA TYR A 211 -7.52 -10.15 13.66
C TYR A 211 -7.04 -9.02 14.58
N MET A 212 -7.19 -7.75 14.14
CA MET A 212 -6.80 -6.53 14.86
C MET A 212 -7.73 -5.36 14.52
N THR A 213 -7.74 -4.32 15.36
CA THR A 213 -8.48 -3.09 15.11
C THR A 213 -7.82 -2.26 14.02
N ILE A 214 -8.63 -1.75 13.10
CA ILE A 214 -8.25 -0.73 12.12
C ILE A 214 -9.43 0.25 12.02
N ASP A 215 -9.17 1.52 12.24
CA ASP A 215 -10.09 2.65 12.12
C ASP A 215 -9.30 3.96 11.95
N TYR A 216 -9.99 5.08 11.71
CA TYR A 216 -9.35 6.37 11.41
C TYR A 216 -8.49 6.95 12.56
N SER A 217 -8.63 6.43 13.78
CA SER A 217 -7.80 6.79 14.93
C SER A 217 -6.65 5.80 15.20
N GLN A 218 -6.80 4.52 14.86
CA GLN A 218 -5.77 3.49 15.07
C GLN A 218 -5.71 2.44 13.94
N ASP A 219 -4.52 2.17 13.42
CA ASP A 219 -4.24 1.09 12.49
C ASP A 219 -3.19 0.13 13.07
N ASN A 220 -3.65 -0.92 13.75
CA ASN A 220 -2.78 -1.88 14.42
C ASN A 220 -1.90 -2.72 13.46
N ARG A 221 -2.05 -2.58 12.13
CA ARG A 221 -1.13 -3.19 11.15
C ARG A 221 0.27 -2.59 11.20
N ARG A 222 0.35 -1.29 11.51
CA ARG A 222 1.58 -0.50 11.60
C ARG A 222 2.42 -0.85 12.83
N ASP A 223 1.78 -1.36 13.87
CA ASP A 223 2.41 -1.77 15.11
C ASP A 223 3.00 -3.20 15.00
N PRO A 224 4.34 -3.37 15.14
CA PRO A 224 5.00 -4.66 15.01
C PRO A 224 4.48 -5.76 15.94
N ILE A 225 3.97 -5.40 17.12
CA ILE A 225 3.57 -6.35 18.17
C ILE A 225 2.12 -6.79 17.96
N TYR A 226 1.19 -5.85 17.76
CA TYR A 226 -0.20 -6.17 17.43
C TYR A 226 -0.31 -6.92 16.10
N ALA A 227 0.40 -6.47 15.07
CA ALA A 227 0.42 -7.15 13.77
C ALA A 227 1.03 -8.55 13.86
N SER A 228 2.01 -8.80 14.74
CA SER A 228 2.55 -10.14 14.99
C SER A 228 1.56 -11.07 15.67
N HIS A 229 0.79 -10.58 16.64
CA HIS A 229 -0.32 -11.35 17.22
C HIS A 229 -1.43 -11.66 16.21
N ALA A 230 -1.65 -10.79 15.22
CA ALA A 230 -2.56 -11.07 14.10
C ALA A 230 -1.97 -12.07 13.09
N ALA A 231 -0.69 -11.95 12.77
CA ALA A 231 0.02 -12.85 11.87
C ALA A 231 0.07 -14.28 12.42
N ALA A 232 0.35 -14.45 13.71
CA ALA A 232 0.28 -15.74 14.38
C ALA A 232 -1.11 -16.38 14.25
N LYS A 233 -2.20 -15.65 14.56
CA LYS A 233 -3.58 -16.14 14.39
C LYS A 233 -3.90 -16.53 12.93
N PHE A 234 -3.44 -15.74 11.95
CA PHE A 234 -3.72 -15.99 10.53
C PHE A 234 -2.91 -17.19 9.99
N LEU A 235 -1.60 -17.27 10.28
CA LEU A 235 -0.76 -18.40 9.90
C LEU A 235 -1.20 -19.70 10.57
N LYS A 236 -1.64 -19.64 11.83
CA LYS A 236 -2.25 -20.77 12.54
C LYS A 236 -3.50 -21.27 11.83
N TYR A 237 -4.43 -20.38 11.49
CA TYR A 237 -5.66 -20.74 10.77
C TYR A 237 -5.39 -21.31 9.37
N ASN A 238 -4.37 -20.79 8.66
CA ASN A 238 -3.92 -21.37 7.40
C ASN A 238 -3.37 -22.80 7.58
N TYR A 239 -2.56 -23.03 8.62
CA TYR A 239 -2.01 -24.35 8.93
C TYR A 239 -3.11 -25.35 9.35
N GLU A 240 -4.01 -24.95 10.25
CA GLU A 240 -5.17 -25.75 10.69
C GLU A 240 -6.10 -26.14 9.52
N THR A 241 -6.11 -25.37 8.44
CA THR A 241 -6.93 -25.64 7.25
C THR A 241 -6.22 -26.45 6.16
N LEU A 242 -4.89 -26.30 6.00
CA LEU A 242 -4.12 -26.88 4.89
C LEU A 242 -3.18 -28.03 5.31
N GLY A 243 -2.95 -28.21 6.61
CA GLY A 243 -2.21 -29.33 7.21
C GLY A 243 -0.68 -29.28 7.13
N ASN A 244 -0.08 -28.29 6.45
CA ASN A 244 1.38 -28.20 6.30
C ASN A 244 1.87 -26.75 6.13
N TRP A 245 3.13 -26.48 6.53
CA TRP A 245 3.72 -25.14 6.46
C TRP A 245 3.99 -24.60 5.06
N PRO A 246 4.51 -25.37 4.08
CA PRO A 246 4.69 -24.89 2.71
C PRO A 246 3.40 -24.30 2.10
N MET A 247 2.26 -24.99 2.27
CA MET A 247 0.96 -24.48 1.83
C MET A 247 0.45 -23.33 2.72
N ALA A 248 0.63 -23.38 4.04
CA ALA A 248 0.14 -22.35 4.96
C ALA A 248 0.86 -20.98 4.80
N ILE A 249 2.17 -21.01 4.54
CA ILE A 249 2.97 -19.84 4.18
C ILE A 249 2.55 -19.33 2.81
N THR A 250 2.46 -20.20 1.80
CA THR A 250 2.00 -19.81 0.45
C THR A 250 0.57 -19.21 0.47
N ALA A 251 -0.29 -19.70 1.37
CA ALA A 251 -1.66 -19.20 1.59
C ALA A 251 -1.72 -17.83 2.28
N TYR A 252 -0.65 -17.37 2.92
CA TYR A 252 -0.54 -16.01 3.46
C TYR A 252 -0.59 -14.99 2.31
N ASN A 253 0.29 -15.16 1.32
CA ASN A 253 0.36 -14.34 0.10
C ASN A 253 -0.79 -14.63 -0.89
N HIS A 254 -1.05 -15.90 -1.21
CA HIS A 254 -2.02 -16.28 -2.24
C HIS A 254 -3.49 -16.27 -1.76
N GLY A 255 -3.69 -16.24 -0.45
CA GLY A 255 -5.00 -16.37 0.19
C GLY A 255 -5.45 -17.83 0.34
N LEU A 256 -5.92 -18.18 1.53
CA LEU A 256 -6.33 -19.53 1.94
C LEU A 256 -7.26 -20.25 0.95
N ASN A 257 -8.34 -19.59 0.52
CA ASN A 257 -9.30 -20.16 -0.44
C ASN A 257 -8.69 -20.39 -1.84
N GLY A 258 -7.57 -19.75 -2.16
CA GLY A 258 -6.78 -20.03 -3.35
C GLY A 258 -6.00 -21.35 -3.19
N MET A 259 -5.23 -21.46 -2.11
CA MET A 259 -4.41 -22.65 -1.84
C MET A 259 -5.25 -23.91 -1.62
N ALA A 260 -6.38 -23.84 -0.92
CA ALA A 260 -7.28 -24.98 -0.74
C ALA A 260 -7.81 -25.53 -2.08
N ARG A 261 -7.93 -24.70 -3.13
CA ARG A 261 -8.27 -25.17 -4.49
C ARG A 261 -7.06 -25.79 -5.20
N ALA A 262 -5.88 -25.22 -5.03
CA ALA A 262 -4.64 -25.77 -5.61
C ALA A 262 -4.31 -27.15 -5.02
N GLN A 263 -4.32 -27.26 -3.68
CA GLN A 263 -4.19 -28.50 -2.91
C GLN A 263 -5.13 -29.59 -3.41
N LYS A 264 -6.43 -29.28 -3.51
CA LYS A 264 -7.44 -30.23 -4.02
C LYS A 264 -7.21 -30.64 -5.47
N SER A 265 -6.67 -29.77 -6.34
CA SER A 265 -6.34 -30.13 -7.72
C SER A 265 -5.05 -30.96 -7.86
N SER A 266 -4.14 -30.87 -6.87
CA SER A 266 -2.82 -31.51 -6.90
C SER A 266 -2.70 -32.73 -5.98
N LYS A 267 -3.80 -33.21 -5.40
CA LYS A 267 -3.82 -34.34 -4.43
C LYS A 267 -2.82 -34.14 -3.28
N ASP A 268 -2.81 -32.94 -2.73
CA ASP A 268 -1.95 -32.56 -1.59
C ASP A 268 -0.42 -32.53 -1.87
N ASP A 269 0.03 -32.80 -3.10
CA ASP A 269 1.42 -32.59 -3.52
C ASP A 269 1.72 -31.09 -3.76
N PHE A 270 2.59 -30.52 -2.92
CA PHE A 270 3.04 -29.13 -3.03
C PHE A 270 3.98 -28.89 -4.23
N GLU A 271 4.84 -29.84 -4.59
CA GLU A 271 5.71 -29.72 -5.76
C GLU A 271 4.88 -29.73 -7.06
N ALA A 272 3.82 -30.54 -7.13
CA ALA A 272 2.83 -30.48 -8.22
C ALA A 272 2.09 -29.14 -8.29
N ILE A 273 1.75 -28.50 -7.16
CA ILE A 273 1.14 -27.15 -7.20
C ILE A 273 2.09 -26.17 -7.90
N LEU A 274 3.36 -26.13 -7.50
CA LEU A 274 4.35 -25.21 -8.07
C LEU A 274 4.64 -25.48 -9.55
N ARG A 275 4.70 -26.76 -9.93
CA ARG A 275 4.99 -27.25 -11.28
C ARG A 275 3.80 -27.11 -12.23
N GLU A 276 2.59 -27.47 -11.82
CA GLU A 276 1.46 -27.75 -12.74
C GLU A 276 0.22 -26.87 -12.52
N TYR A 277 -0.05 -26.38 -11.29
CA TYR A 277 -1.25 -25.58 -11.05
C TYR A 277 -1.20 -24.24 -11.79
N ASN A 278 -2.27 -23.90 -12.53
CA ASN A 278 -2.33 -22.71 -13.39
C ASN A 278 -3.58 -21.85 -13.13
N GLY A 279 -3.93 -21.65 -11.85
CA GLY A 279 -5.00 -20.74 -11.46
C GLY A 279 -4.73 -19.28 -11.86
N ARG A 280 -5.79 -18.53 -12.24
CA ARG A 280 -5.71 -17.13 -12.74
C ARG A 280 -4.91 -16.16 -11.87
N SER A 281 -4.83 -16.40 -10.56
CA SER A 281 -4.07 -15.61 -9.58
C SER A 281 -2.77 -16.28 -9.10
N PHE A 282 -2.47 -17.52 -9.50
CA PHE A 282 -1.30 -18.27 -9.05
C PHE A 282 -0.08 -17.98 -9.95
N GLY A 283 0.33 -16.71 -9.92
CA GLY A 283 1.47 -16.18 -10.67
C GLY A 283 2.81 -16.35 -9.95
N PHE A 284 3.84 -15.72 -10.50
CA PHE A 284 5.22 -15.81 -10.03
C PHE A 284 5.39 -15.65 -8.51
N ALA A 285 4.84 -14.60 -7.91
CA ALA A 285 4.96 -14.34 -6.47
C ALA A 285 4.37 -15.49 -5.62
N SER A 286 3.14 -15.93 -5.91
CA SER A 286 2.52 -17.04 -5.17
C SER A 286 3.21 -18.40 -5.39
N ARG A 287 4.00 -18.59 -6.45
CA ARG A 287 4.87 -19.77 -6.60
C ARG A 287 6.16 -19.67 -5.80
N ASN A 288 6.65 -18.46 -5.57
CA ASN A 288 7.98 -18.21 -4.99
C ASN A 288 7.96 -17.92 -3.50
N PHE A 289 6.85 -17.44 -2.95
CA PHE A 289 6.74 -16.95 -1.57
C PHE A 289 7.31 -17.91 -0.49
N TYR A 290 7.17 -19.23 -0.66
CA TYR A 290 7.79 -20.20 0.25
C TYR A 290 9.32 -20.33 0.06
N ALA A 291 9.83 -20.25 -1.17
CA ALA A 291 11.27 -20.20 -1.45
C ALA A 291 11.91 -18.87 -1.01
N GLU A 292 11.16 -17.76 -1.14
CA GLU A 292 11.52 -16.44 -0.59
C GLU A 292 11.64 -16.51 0.94
N PHE A 293 10.69 -17.16 1.62
CA PHE A 293 10.75 -17.40 3.07
C PHE A 293 11.95 -18.26 3.48
N LEU A 294 12.20 -19.39 2.81
CA LEU A 294 13.35 -20.26 3.10
C LEU A 294 14.69 -19.52 2.92
N ALA A 295 14.83 -18.74 1.84
CA ALA A 295 16.00 -17.89 1.61
C ALA A 295 16.17 -16.84 2.71
N ALA A 296 15.10 -16.16 3.10
CA ALA A 296 15.12 -15.15 4.15
C ALA A 296 15.47 -15.74 5.52
N LEU A 297 14.90 -16.91 5.86
CA LEU A 297 15.17 -17.64 7.09
C LEU A 297 16.64 -18.06 7.19
N GLU A 298 17.21 -18.64 6.13
CA GLU A 298 18.63 -19.03 6.13
C GLU A 298 19.53 -17.79 6.30
N ILE A 299 19.29 -16.73 5.53
CA ILE A 299 20.16 -15.55 5.53
C ILE A 299 20.09 -14.80 6.85
N ALA A 300 18.89 -14.53 7.38
CA ALA A 300 18.73 -13.79 8.63
C ALA A 300 19.23 -14.60 9.85
N SER A 301 19.08 -15.93 9.84
CA SER A 301 19.65 -16.79 10.89
C SER A 301 21.17 -16.91 10.82
N ASN A 302 21.78 -16.62 9.66
CA ASN A 302 23.22 -16.68 9.41
C ASN A 302 23.76 -15.29 9.01
N GLN A 303 23.23 -14.20 9.58
CA GLN A 303 23.47 -12.83 9.12
C GLN A 303 24.95 -12.45 8.95
N GLU A 304 25.82 -12.92 9.83
CA GLU A 304 27.26 -12.63 9.84
C GLU A 304 27.97 -13.23 8.60
N LYS A 305 27.60 -14.45 8.22
CA LYS A 305 28.09 -15.14 7.00
C LYS A 305 27.77 -14.36 5.72
N TYR A 306 26.64 -13.64 5.69
CA TYR A 306 26.11 -12.99 4.49
C TYR A 306 26.35 -11.48 4.41
N PHE A 307 26.53 -10.81 5.56
CA PHE A 307 26.69 -9.35 5.62
C PHE A 307 27.86 -8.87 6.52
N GLY A 308 28.61 -9.80 7.12
CA GLY A 308 29.62 -9.48 8.14
C GLY A 308 29.01 -9.03 9.46
N ASN A 309 29.87 -8.52 10.35
CA ASN A 309 29.42 -7.95 11.63
C ASN A 309 28.55 -6.70 11.41
N MET A 310 27.39 -6.67 12.07
CA MET A 310 26.43 -5.58 11.99
C MET A 310 25.86 -5.26 13.37
N GLN A 311 25.78 -3.98 13.71
CA GLN A 311 25.01 -3.55 14.86
C GLN A 311 23.52 -3.68 14.52
N LEU A 312 22.82 -4.57 15.23
CA LEU A 312 21.35 -4.64 15.17
C LEU A 312 20.75 -3.47 15.95
N ALA A 313 19.60 -2.98 15.52
CA ALA A 313 18.85 -1.98 16.27
C ALA A 313 18.28 -2.61 17.56
N THR A 314 18.34 -1.88 18.67
CA THR A 314 17.90 -2.37 19.99
C THR A 314 16.43 -2.07 20.25
N PRO A 315 15.67 -2.96 20.92
CA PRO A 315 14.29 -2.67 21.35
C PRO A 315 14.21 -1.40 22.20
N VAL A 316 13.24 -0.53 21.91
CA VAL A 316 12.99 0.67 22.72
C VAL A 316 12.23 0.28 23.98
N LYS A 317 12.75 0.66 25.15
CA LYS A 317 12.11 0.37 26.43
C LYS A 317 10.89 1.27 26.67
N THR A 318 9.74 0.64 26.93
CA THR A 318 8.47 1.35 27.13
C THR A 318 7.63 0.70 28.22
N VAL A 319 6.78 1.50 28.86
CA VAL A 319 5.74 1.03 29.78
C VAL A 319 4.39 1.13 29.09
N GLU A 320 3.69 0.00 28.95
CA GLU A 320 2.29 -0.03 28.49
C GLU A 320 1.33 0.34 29.62
N VAL A 321 0.40 1.26 29.30
CA VAL A 321 -0.69 1.75 30.15
C VAL A 321 -2.00 1.70 29.34
N GLU A 322 -3.03 1.06 29.86
CA GLU A 322 -4.33 0.97 29.18
C GLU A 322 -5.20 2.20 29.47
N MET A 323 -5.72 2.85 28.43
CA MET A 323 -6.51 4.08 28.56
C MET A 323 -7.96 3.77 28.97
N PRO A 324 -8.46 4.24 30.14
CA PRO A 324 -9.79 3.86 30.64
C PRO A 324 -10.96 4.48 29.87
N ALA A 325 -10.70 5.56 29.14
CA ALA A 325 -11.65 6.32 28.32
C ALA A 325 -10.89 7.07 27.21
N TYR A 326 -11.60 7.83 26.36
CA TYR A 326 -10.96 8.63 25.31
C TYR A 326 -10.20 9.81 25.93
N ILE A 327 -9.06 10.20 25.37
CA ILE A 327 -8.24 11.32 25.87
C ILE A 327 -7.48 12.00 24.73
N SER A 328 -7.25 13.32 24.81
CA SER A 328 -6.41 13.98 23.80
C SER A 328 -4.93 13.62 23.99
N VAL A 329 -4.19 13.54 22.88
CA VAL A 329 -2.74 13.28 22.94
C VAL A 329 -1.99 14.39 23.68
N LYS A 330 -2.52 15.62 23.68
CA LYS A 330 -1.95 16.76 24.37
C LYS A 330 -2.06 16.60 25.88
N ASP A 331 -3.23 16.22 26.40
CA ASP A 331 -3.44 16.01 27.84
C ASP A 331 -2.53 14.88 28.36
N VAL A 332 -2.31 13.84 27.55
CA VAL A 332 -1.34 12.77 27.83
C VAL A 332 0.11 13.31 27.88
N ALA A 333 0.52 14.07 26.86
CA ALA A 333 1.86 14.68 26.79
C ALA A 333 2.13 15.62 27.98
N ASP A 334 1.21 16.53 28.24
CA ASP A 334 1.26 17.52 29.32
C ASP A 334 1.24 16.86 30.72
N TYR A 335 0.57 15.72 30.88
CA TYR A 335 0.53 14.98 32.16
C TYR A 335 1.79 14.15 32.41
N PHE A 336 2.18 13.28 31.46
CA PHE A 336 3.34 12.39 31.62
C PHE A 336 4.69 13.06 31.40
N LYS A 337 4.71 14.37 31.09
CA LYS A 337 5.91 15.18 30.79
C LYS A 337 6.75 14.51 29.71
N THR A 338 6.13 14.37 28.54
CA THR A 338 6.70 13.86 27.30
C THR A 338 6.17 14.73 26.16
N ASP A 339 6.88 14.80 25.04
CA ASP A 339 6.38 15.48 23.84
C ASP A 339 5.52 14.54 22.97
N VAL A 340 4.74 15.14 22.06
CA VAL A 340 3.81 14.44 21.17
C VAL A 340 4.53 13.60 20.10
N LYS A 341 5.76 13.98 19.68
CA LYS A 341 6.54 13.23 18.67
C LYS A 341 7.14 11.97 19.27
N THR A 342 7.59 12.00 20.53
CA THR A 342 7.93 10.79 21.29
C THR A 342 6.73 9.86 21.42
N LEU A 343 5.52 10.38 21.69
CA LEU A 343 4.31 9.56 21.70
C LEU A 343 4.02 8.94 20.31
N GLU A 344 4.15 9.69 19.22
CA GLU A 344 3.98 9.20 17.84
C GLU A 344 4.98 8.06 17.51
N GLN A 345 6.24 8.21 17.88
CA GLN A 345 7.28 7.21 17.64
C GLN A 345 7.07 5.89 18.41
N LEU A 346 6.51 5.94 19.63
CA LEU A 346 6.27 4.75 20.46
C LEU A 346 4.92 4.05 20.19
N ASN A 347 3.97 4.78 19.62
CA ASN A 347 2.58 4.35 19.45
C ASN A 347 2.21 4.26 17.96
N LEU A 348 3.01 3.53 17.18
CA LEU A 348 2.92 3.38 15.72
C LEU A 348 1.54 2.95 15.18
N ALA A 349 0.66 2.38 16.02
CA ALA A 349 -0.72 2.13 15.67
C ALA A 349 -1.59 3.40 15.60
N LEU A 350 -1.38 4.40 16.43
CA LEU A 350 -2.17 5.63 16.41
C LEU A 350 -1.93 6.37 15.09
N ARG A 351 -3.00 6.85 14.46
CA ARG A 351 -2.94 7.55 13.17
C ARG A 351 -2.78 9.06 13.36
N LYS A 352 -2.30 9.76 12.32
CA LYS A 352 -2.13 11.23 12.31
C LYS A 352 -3.35 12.03 12.81
N PRO A 353 -4.61 11.66 12.55
CA PRO A 353 -5.78 12.33 13.14
C PRO A 353 -5.76 12.40 14.68
N VAL A 354 -5.15 11.44 15.38
CA VAL A 354 -4.97 11.51 16.84
C VAL A 354 -3.90 12.54 17.22
N PHE A 355 -2.77 12.55 16.51
CA PHE A 355 -1.67 13.49 16.75
C PHE A 355 -2.01 14.94 16.37
N MET A 356 -2.94 15.14 15.43
CA MET A 356 -3.50 16.44 15.03
C MET A 356 -4.72 16.87 15.87
N GLY A 357 -5.17 16.06 16.85
CA GLY A 357 -6.33 16.38 17.68
C GLY A 357 -7.69 16.31 16.97
N GLN A 358 -7.76 15.71 15.79
CA GLN A 358 -9.01 15.42 15.07
C GLN A 358 -9.74 14.23 15.67
N LYS A 359 -9.01 13.33 16.33
CA LYS A 359 -9.49 12.22 17.15
C LYS A 359 -8.77 12.20 18.50
N HIS A 360 -9.41 11.62 19.50
CA HIS A 360 -8.79 11.24 20.77
C HIS A 360 -8.13 9.86 20.66
N ILE A 361 -7.15 9.61 21.53
CA ILE A 361 -6.61 8.27 21.79
C ILE A 361 -7.77 7.36 22.20
N PRO A 362 -7.95 6.16 21.61
CA PRO A 362 -9.11 5.31 21.89
C PRO A 362 -9.17 4.78 23.33
N LYS A 363 -10.38 4.64 23.85
CA LYS A 363 -10.64 3.83 25.05
C LYS A 363 -10.14 2.40 24.84
N GLY A 364 -9.43 1.84 25.81
CA GLY A 364 -8.83 0.51 25.75
C GLY A 364 -7.54 0.43 24.92
N TYR A 365 -7.06 1.55 24.35
CA TYR A 365 -5.75 1.60 23.73
C TYR A 365 -4.65 1.44 24.79
N ARG A 366 -3.64 0.62 24.51
CA ARG A 366 -2.45 0.50 25.37
C ARG A 366 -1.40 1.49 24.90
N LEU A 367 -1.40 2.65 25.55
CA LEU A 367 -0.42 3.69 25.35
C LEU A 367 0.96 3.21 25.83
N ARG A 368 1.96 3.28 24.96
CA ARG A 368 3.37 3.12 25.30
C ARG A 368 3.97 4.47 25.65
N LEU A 369 4.47 4.56 26.88
CA LEU A 369 5.24 5.68 27.39
C LEU A 369 6.73 5.29 27.43
N PRO A 370 7.67 6.25 27.26
CA PRO A 370 9.09 5.96 27.42
C PRO A 370 9.39 5.52 28.85
N GLU A 371 10.23 4.49 29.05
CA GLU A 371 10.65 4.06 30.39
C GLU A 371 11.41 5.20 31.10
N LYS A 372 10.98 5.55 32.31
CA LYS A 372 11.61 6.56 33.18
C LYS A 372 11.97 5.90 34.50
N ALA A 373 13.26 5.79 34.82
CA ALA A 373 13.76 5.01 35.96
C ALA A 373 13.12 5.43 37.30
N ASP A 374 12.94 6.74 37.51
CA ASP A 374 12.47 7.31 38.77
C ASP A 374 10.93 7.43 38.85
N GLN A 375 10.17 6.84 37.91
CA GLN A 375 8.71 7.01 37.83
C GLN A 375 7.97 5.69 37.59
N ASN A 376 7.11 5.30 38.55
CA ASN A 376 6.11 4.26 38.32
C ASN A 376 4.97 4.81 37.44
N LEU A 377 5.15 4.74 36.12
CA LEU A 377 4.20 5.29 35.15
C LEU A 377 2.80 4.66 35.20
N LYS A 378 2.66 3.44 35.73
CA LYS A 378 1.34 2.78 35.90
C LYS A 378 0.57 3.34 37.09
N ASP A 379 1.26 3.64 38.20
CA ASP A 379 0.70 4.33 39.36
C ASP A 379 0.45 5.82 39.06
N LEU A 380 1.31 6.47 38.28
CA LEU A 380 1.04 7.82 37.79
C LEU A 380 -0.22 7.86 36.89
N ALA A 381 -0.42 6.84 36.06
CA ALA A 381 -1.60 6.73 35.20
C ALA A 381 -2.91 6.47 35.97
N SER A 382 -2.90 5.66 37.03
CA SER A 382 -4.10 5.40 37.84
C SER A 382 -4.62 6.63 38.58
N ARG A 383 -3.80 7.69 38.68
CA ARG A 383 -4.10 8.98 39.32
C ARG A 383 -4.56 10.07 38.34
N MET A 384 -4.72 9.76 37.05
CA MET A 384 -5.14 10.73 36.02
C MET A 384 -6.54 11.29 36.34
N PRO A 385 -6.68 12.63 36.51
CA PRO A 385 -7.98 13.25 36.82
C PRO A 385 -9.07 12.95 35.79
N GLU A 386 -10.26 12.55 36.24
CA GLU A 386 -11.40 12.16 35.38
C GLU A 386 -11.72 13.21 34.29
N LYS A 387 -11.59 14.50 34.63
CA LYS A 387 -11.81 15.64 33.73
C LYS A 387 -10.92 15.69 32.47
N MET A 388 -9.85 14.89 32.40
CA MET A 388 -9.02 14.76 31.19
C MET A 388 -9.64 13.79 30.17
N PHE A 389 -10.60 12.95 30.60
CA PHE A 389 -11.20 11.94 29.74
C PHE A 389 -12.51 12.41 29.12
N SER A 390 -12.72 12.02 27.86
CA SER A 390 -13.97 12.17 27.12
C SER A 390 -14.75 10.87 27.12
N SER A 391 -16.07 10.97 27.27
CA SER A 391 -16.99 9.83 27.17
C SER A 391 -17.26 9.38 25.74
N LYS A 392 -16.89 10.20 24.74
CA LYS A 392 -17.06 9.96 23.31
C LYS A 392 -15.78 10.25 22.53
N GLN A 393 -15.68 9.63 21.36
CA GLN A 393 -14.71 10.00 20.32
C GLN A 393 -15.17 11.28 19.60
N LEU A 394 -14.24 12.05 19.03
CA LEU A 394 -14.56 13.21 18.19
C LEU A 394 -15.13 12.78 16.83
N HIS A 395 -16.03 13.57 16.25
CA HIS A 395 -16.69 13.27 14.97
C HIS A 395 -16.00 13.95 13.78
N SER A 396 -15.74 13.19 12.71
CA SER A 396 -15.18 13.68 11.44
C SER A 396 -16.27 14.34 10.59
N ARG A 397 -16.55 15.63 10.85
CA ARG A 397 -17.46 16.43 10.00
C ARG A 397 -16.89 16.60 8.59
N PHE A 398 -17.74 16.42 7.57
CA PHE A 398 -17.41 16.74 6.18
C PHE A 398 -18.62 17.30 5.43
N TYR A 399 -18.35 18.11 4.40
CA TYR A 399 -19.33 18.72 3.52
C TYR A 399 -19.04 18.33 2.07
N ARG A 400 -20.06 17.81 1.36
CA ARG A 400 -19.94 17.47 -0.07
C ARG A 400 -20.29 18.66 -0.94
N VAL A 401 -19.30 19.16 -1.69
CA VAL A 401 -19.42 20.30 -2.61
C VAL A 401 -20.47 20.03 -3.69
N GLN A 402 -21.38 20.99 -3.86
CA GLN A 402 -22.47 21.03 -4.83
C GLN A 402 -22.14 21.97 -6.00
N LYS A 403 -22.99 21.95 -7.04
CA LYS A 403 -22.85 22.86 -8.19
C LYS A 403 -23.29 24.28 -7.80
N GLY A 404 -22.31 25.17 -7.64
CA GLY A 404 -22.52 26.59 -7.35
C GLY A 404 -21.85 27.07 -6.06
N ASP A 405 -21.31 26.15 -5.26
CA ASP A 405 -20.66 26.48 -4.00
C ASP A 405 -19.37 27.27 -4.16
N THR A 406 -19.02 28.01 -3.12
CA THR A 406 -17.69 28.59 -2.93
C THR A 406 -17.17 28.23 -1.54
N PRO A 407 -15.85 28.15 -1.31
CA PRO A 407 -15.30 27.87 0.01
C PRO A 407 -15.76 28.88 1.07
N GLY A 408 -15.95 30.16 0.69
CA GLY A 408 -16.44 31.20 1.58
C GLY A 408 -17.92 31.06 1.97
N ALA A 409 -18.76 30.51 1.08
CA ALA A 409 -20.15 30.19 1.40
C ALA A 409 -20.23 28.97 2.33
N ILE A 410 -19.49 27.89 2.02
CA ILE A 410 -19.43 26.69 2.86
C ILE A 410 -18.93 27.03 4.27
N ALA A 411 -17.81 27.76 4.39
CA ALA A 411 -17.24 28.15 5.68
C ALA A 411 -18.24 28.93 6.55
N ARG A 412 -18.98 29.87 5.95
CA ARG A 412 -20.01 30.66 6.63
C ARG A 412 -21.21 29.81 7.07
N ALA A 413 -21.64 28.85 6.26
CA ALA A 413 -22.75 27.96 6.59
C ALA A 413 -22.38 26.95 7.70
N GLU A 414 -21.15 26.44 7.68
CA GLU A 414 -20.65 25.44 8.63
C GLU A 414 -20.10 26.03 9.95
N GLY A 415 -20.04 27.36 10.06
CA GLY A 415 -19.62 28.09 11.27
C GLY A 415 -18.10 28.14 11.50
N VAL A 416 -17.28 28.03 10.45
CA VAL A 416 -15.80 27.99 10.53
C VAL A 416 -15.17 29.16 9.77
N LYS A 417 -13.92 29.55 10.09
CA LYS A 417 -13.24 30.59 9.29
C LYS A 417 -12.82 30.01 7.93
N LEU A 418 -12.87 30.85 6.89
CA LEU A 418 -12.45 30.45 5.54
C LEU A 418 -11.00 29.91 5.50
N ALA A 419 -10.07 30.57 6.21
CA ALA A 419 -8.69 30.10 6.30
C ALA A 419 -8.59 28.70 6.96
N GLU A 420 -9.37 28.45 8.00
CA GLU A 420 -9.40 27.16 8.71
C GLU A 420 -9.96 26.07 7.80
N LEU A 421 -11.07 26.31 7.09
CA LEU A 421 -11.63 25.38 6.12
C LEU A 421 -10.64 25.04 5.00
N LEU A 422 -9.93 26.04 4.48
CA LEU A 422 -8.95 25.83 3.41
C LEU A 422 -7.74 25.01 3.91
N MET A 423 -7.13 25.42 5.03
CA MET A 423 -5.98 24.70 5.62
C MET A 423 -6.34 23.27 6.06
N ALA A 424 -7.55 23.05 6.60
CA ALA A 424 -8.07 21.73 7.00
C ALA A 424 -8.19 20.71 5.84
N ASN A 425 -8.07 21.19 4.60
CA ASN A 425 -8.27 20.45 3.35
C ASN A 425 -7.08 20.54 2.37
N GLY A 426 -5.93 21.08 2.79
CA GLY A 426 -4.78 21.26 1.88
C GLY A 426 -5.04 22.25 0.73
N LEU A 427 -6.01 23.16 0.89
CA LEU A 427 -6.37 24.16 -0.12
C LEU A 427 -5.66 25.49 0.18
N GLY A 428 -5.11 26.12 -0.86
CA GLY A 428 -4.60 27.49 -0.79
C GLY A 428 -5.69 28.53 -1.10
N PRO A 429 -5.46 29.83 -0.84
CA PRO A 429 -6.43 30.90 -1.11
C PRO A 429 -6.89 31.05 -2.58
N ARG A 430 -6.17 30.43 -3.53
CA ARG A 430 -6.49 30.41 -4.97
C ARG A 430 -6.98 29.04 -5.46
N SER A 431 -6.98 28.01 -4.62
CA SER A 431 -7.40 26.65 -5.00
C SER A 431 -8.90 26.62 -5.33
N ARG A 432 -9.25 25.91 -6.40
CA ARG A 432 -10.64 25.73 -6.82
C ARG A 432 -11.22 24.47 -6.18
N ILE A 433 -12.48 24.56 -5.75
CA ILE A 433 -13.28 23.39 -5.37
C ILE A 433 -14.18 22.95 -6.52
N PHE A 434 -14.51 21.66 -6.55
CA PHE A 434 -15.28 21.03 -7.62
C PHE A 434 -16.41 20.16 -7.04
N PRO A 435 -17.58 20.05 -7.70
CA PRO A 435 -18.69 19.24 -7.20
C PRO A 435 -18.29 17.77 -6.96
N ASN A 436 -18.80 17.17 -5.89
CA ASN A 436 -18.46 15.83 -5.35
C ASN A 436 -17.12 15.70 -4.60
N GLN A 437 -16.37 16.79 -4.43
CA GLN A 437 -15.34 16.87 -3.38
C GLN A 437 -15.99 16.85 -1.99
N ASN A 438 -15.37 16.16 -1.03
CA ASN A 438 -15.81 16.10 0.37
C ASN A 438 -14.81 16.88 1.23
N LEU A 439 -15.13 18.14 1.53
CA LEU A 439 -14.31 19.02 2.36
C LEU A 439 -14.51 18.66 3.83
N ARG A 440 -13.42 18.34 4.54
CA ARG A 440 -13.41 18.19 5.99
C ARG A 440 -13.75 19.52 6.65
N ILE A 441 -14.66 19.52 7.62
CA ILE A 441 -15.02 20.72 8.39
C ILE A 441 -14.28 20.66 9.74
N PRO A 442 -13.33 21.56 10.01
CA PRO A 442 -12.56 21.52 11.25
C PRO A 442 -13.42 21.81 12.49
N ALA A 443 -12.99 21.32 13.64
CA ALA A 443 -13.60 21.69 14.92
C ALA A 443 -13.11 23.10 15.36
N PRO A 444 -13.92 23.92 16.06
CA PRO A 444 -13.55 25.30 16.41
C PRO A 444 -12.26 25.47 17.24
N ASN A 445 -11.82 24.41 17.93
CA ASN A 445 -10.62 24.37 18.77
C ASN A 445 -9.55 23.40 18.22
N GLU A 446 -9.66 22.95 16.96
CA GLU A 446 -8.69 22.03 16.36
C GLU A 446 -7.34 22.73 16.14
N THR A 447 -6.24 22.04 16.48
CA THR A 447 -4.89 22.53 16.15
C THR A 447 -4.58 22.21 14.68
N ILE A 448 -5.05 23.07 13.78
CA ILE A 448 -4.74 22.99 12.35
C ILE A 448 -3.26 23.36 12.13
N LEU A 449 -2.38 22.40 12.36
CA LEU A 449 -0.97 22.51 12.03
C LEU A 449 -0.81 22.71 10.52
N LEU A 450 0.15 23.56 10.13
CA LEU A 450 0.63 23.60 8.76
C LEU A 450 1.25 22.23 8.43
N ALA A 451 0.54 21.41 7.67
CA ALA A 451 1.17 20.40 6.84
C ALA A 451 2.11 21.15 5.89
N ALA A 452 3.42 21.13 6.18
CA ALA A 452 4.43 21.80 5.38
C ALA A 452 4.32 21.26 3.95
N SER A 453 3.81 22.09 3.03
CA SER A 453 3.41 21.63 1.71
C SER A 453 4.60 21.01 1.00
N SER A 454 4.49 19.73 0.63
CA SER A 454 5.56 18.92 0.02
C SER A 454 5.85 19.29 -1.44
N VAL A 455 5.58 20.54 -1.81
CA VAL A 455 6.07 21.22 -3.01
C VAL A 455 7.34 21.97 -2.59
N PRO A 456 8.55 21.52 -3.00
CA PRO A 456 9.76 22.29 -2.77
C PRO A 456 9.62 23.65 -3.46
N SER A 457 9.80 24.74 -2.70
CA SER A 457 9.83 26.09 -3.28
C SER A 457 10.94 26.16 -4.34
N SER A 458 10.66 26.80 -5.47
CA SER A 458 11.57 26.93 -6.61
C SER A 458 12.70 27.94 -6.35
N GLN A 459 13.55 27.63 -5.38
CA GLN A 459 14.72 28.41 -4.95
C GLN A 459 15.90 27.47 -4.69
N LYS A 460 17.14 27.74 -5.12
CA LYS A 460 17.67 28.82 -5.97
C LYS A 460 18.53 28.22 -7.09
N ARG A 461 18.73 28.99 -8.17
CA ARG A 461 19.70 28.69 -9.22
C ARG A 461 21.12 29.01 -8.71
N SER A 462 21.67 28.16 -7.86
CA SER A 462 23.06 28.28 -7.38
C SER A 462 24.03 28.22 -8.56
N GLU A 463 25.09 29.02 -8.48
CA GLU A 463 25.94 29.35 -9.62
C GLU A 463 26.82 28.18 -10.07
N THR A 464 27.11 28.13 -11.37
CA THR A 464 27.85 27.03 -11.97
C THR A 464 29.35 27.16 -11.70
N ILE A 465 29.83 26.53 -10.62
CA ILE A 465 31.27 26.35 -10.37
C ILE A 465 31.82 25.33 -11.38
N LEU A 466 32.21 25.82 -12.55
CA LEU A 466 32.92 25.06 -13.59
C LEU A 466 34.37 24.80 -13.16
N LEU A 467 34.62 23.64 -12.53
CA LEU A 467 35.97 23.13 -12.37
C LEU A 467 36.53 22.64 -13.72
N ASN A 468 37.34 23.49 -14.35
CA ASN A 468 37.97 23.25 -15.64
C ASN A 468 38.78 21.94 -15.67
N LYS A 469 38.62 21.17 -16.75
CA LYS A 469 39.70 20.30 -17.26
C LYS A 469 40.54 21.09 -18.26
N LYS A 470 41.85 20.82 -18.25
CA LYS A 470 42.90 21.65 -18.85
C LYS A 470 43.18 21.27 -20.32
N ALA A 471 43.08 22.24 -21.24
CA ALA A 471 43.65 22.20 -22.59
C ALA A 471 43.90 23.62 -23.13
N GLU A 472 44.81 23.75 -24.11
CA GLU A 472 45.62 24.93 -24.48
C GLU A 472 44.94 26.13 -25.19
N LYS A 473 45.79 27.12 -25.53
CA LYS A 473 45.56 28.40 -26.24
C LYS A 473 46.33 28.39 -27.59
N PRO A 474 46.20 29.40 -28.48
CA PRO A 474 45.04 30.19 -28.91
C PRO A 474 44.99 30.35 -30.46
N VAL A 475 44.05 31.14 -31.01
CA VAL A 475 44.25 32.23 -32.02
C VAL A 475 42.88 32.81 -32.45
N PRO A 476 42.74 34.13 -32.69
CA PRO A 476 41.47 34.78 -33.09
C PRO A 476 41.38 35.11 -34.59
N VAL A 477 40.20 35.57 -35.08
CA VAL A 477 40.01 36.74 -36.01
C VAL A 477 38.53 36.96 -36.42
N SER A 478 38.06 38.21 -36.24
CA SER A 478 37.02 39.01 -36.95
C SER A 478 35.56 38.54 -37.26
N PRO A 479 34.61 39.48 -37.56
CA PRO A 479 33.15 39.27 -37.50
C PRO A 479 32.42 39.56 -38.88
N PRO A 480 31.07 39.79 -38.98
CA PRO A 480 30.25 39.51 -40.18
C PRO A 480 29.93 40.72 -41.09
N PRO A 481 29.17 40.53 -42.19
CA PRO A 481 27.97 41.38 -42.44
C PRO A 481 26.73 40.57 -42.99
N PRO A 482 25.73 41.09 -43.76
CA PRO A 482 24.37 41.27 -43.21
C PRO A 482 23.16 40.81 -44.09
N LYS A 483 21.93 41.16 -43.66
CA LYS A 483 20.63 40.88 -44.31
C LYS A 483 20.19 41.94 -45.36
N PRO A 484 19.30 41.57 -46.30
CA PRO A 484 18.07 42.29 -46.66
C PRO A 484 16.80 41.54 -46.13
N LYS A 485 15.61 42.11 -45.86
CA LYS A 485 14.74 43.13 -46.50
C LYS A 485 14.06 42.63 -47.80
N LYS A 486 12.75 42.77 -48.01
CA LYS A 486 11.64 43.23 -47.11
C LYS A 486 10.40 42.29 -47.26
N GLU A 487 9.19 42.55 -47.76
CA GLU A 487 8.42 43.71 -48.31
C GLU A 487 6.92 43.57 -47.86
N ASP A 488 6.00 44.38 -48.40
CA ASP A 488 4.59 44.59 -47.96
C ASP A 488 3.54 43.68 -48.67
N ILE A 489 2.20 43.74 -48.43
CA ILE A 489 1.25 44.76 -48.96
C ILE A 489 -0.18 44.65 -48.33
N ILE A 490 -0.71 45.80 -47.83
CA ILE A 490 -2.10 46.36 -47.85
C ILE A 490 -3.33 45.66 -47.14
N LYS A 491 -4.28 46.50 -46.66
CA LYS A 491 -5.61 46.20 -46.03
C LYS A 491 -6.78 46.57 -47.02
N PRO A 492 -7.95 47.22 -46.72
CA PRO A 492 -8.86 47.41 -45.56
C PRO A 492 -10.23 46.68 -45.76
N VAL A 493 -11.42 46.90 -45.16
CA VAL A 493 -12.25 48.06 -44.69
C VAL A 493 -13.29 47.53 -43.65
N ALA A 494 -13.39 48.04 -42.41
CA ALA A 494 -14.42 48.95 -41.81
C ALA A 494 -15.84 48.34 -41.56
N GLU A 495 -16.76 48.86 -40.71
CA GLU A 495 -16.86 50.19 -40.06
C GLU A 495 -17.82 50.24 -38.81
N THR A 496 -17.46 50.99 -37.75
CA THR A 496 -18.32 51.64 -36.68
C THR A 496 -19.27 50.78 -35.78
N ILE A 497 -19.58 51.07 -34.48
CA ILE A 497 -19.36 52.18 -33.50
C ILE A 497 -19.56 51.59 -32.05
N ALA A 498 -19.03 51.98 -30.87
CA ALA A 498 -18.26 53.10 -30.26
C ALA A 498 -19.06 54.36 -29.80
N PRO A 499 -18.76 55.05 -28.64
CA PRO A 499 -17.96 54.75 -27.42
C PRO A 499 -18.92 54.44 -26.21
N PRO A 500 -18.65 54.69 -24.88
CA PRO A 500 -17.44 54.93 -24.04
C PRO A 500 -17.18 53.76 -23.04
N GLU A 501 -16.26 53.71 -22.04
CA GLU A 501 -15.46 54.66 -21.21
C GLU A 501 -16.21 55.33 -20.01
N PRO A 502 -15.56 55.66 -18.84
CA PRO A 502 -14.12 55.88 -18.67
C PRO A 502 -13.36 54.99 -17.64
N THR A 503 -12.04 54.84 -17.88
CA THR A 503 -10.87 54.86 -16.96
C THR A 503 -11.02 54.34 -15.51
N LEU A 504 -10.11 53.56 -14.91
CA LEU A 504 -8.74 53.04 -15.21
C LEU A 504 -8.49 51.88 -14.17
N ALA A 505 -7.38 51.15 -14.03
CA ALA A 505 -6.00 51.26 -14.54
C ALA A 505 -5.38 49.86 -14.79
N ASN A 506 -4.10 49.80 -15.17
CA ASN A 506 -3.34 48.56 -15.35
C ASN A 506 -2.50 48.19 -14.12
N ASP A 507 -2.31 46.88 -13.89
CA ASP A 507 -1.01 46.35 -13.43
C ASP A 507 -0.80 44.94 -14.03
N GLU A 508 0.28 44.75 -14.78
CA GLU A 508 0.55 43.50 -15.53
C GLU A 508 1.51 42.59 -14.77
N SER A 509 1.00 41.58 -14.07
CA SER A 509 1.82 40.47 -13.57
C SER A 509 1.58 39.19 -14.37
N VAL A 510 2.49 38.89 -15.32
CA VAL A 510 2.38 37.75 -16.24
C VAL A 510 2.45 36.41 -15.48
N ALA A 511 1.35 35.66 -15.49
CA ALA A 511 1.32 34.29 -14.98
C ALA A 511 2.10 33.34 -15.91
N GLN A 512 3.33 33.00 -15.53
CA GLN A 512 4.16 32.05 -16.28
C GLN A 512 3.59 30.62 -16.20
N ALA A 513 2.78 30.25 -17.19
CA ALA A 513 2.35 28.86 -17.38
C ALA A 513 3.57 28.01 -17.81
N SER A 514 4.07 27.17 -16.91
CA SER A 514 5.21 26.28 -17.18
C SER A 514 4.81 25.12 -18.11
N ILE A 515 4.93 25.33 -19.42
CA ILE A 515 4.67 24.31 -20.45
C ILE A 515 5.70 23.19 -20.33
N LYS A 516 5.23 21.94 -20.26
CA LYS A 516 5.99 20.74 -20.62
C LYS A 516 5.36 20.12 -21.87
N GLU A 517 6.15 19.43 -22.68
CA GLU A 517 5.69 18.86 -23.95
C GLU A 517 4.54 17.87 -23.78
N ASN A 518 3.61 17.87 -24.75
CA ASN A 518 2.26 17.28 -24.72
C ASN A 518 1.22 18.12 -23.97
N GLY A 519 0.59 19.05 -24.70
CA GLY A 519 -0.37 20.05 -24.20
C GLY A 519 -1.72 19.50 -23.75
N VAL A 520 -1.74 18.69 -22.69
CA VAL A 520 -2.94 18.42 -21.90
C VAL A 520 -2.97 19.42 -20.74
N PRO A 521 -4.05 20.20 -20.55
CA PRO A 521 -4.22 20.97 -19.34
C PRO A 521 -4.21 20.03 -18.14
N VAL A 522 -3.17 20.15 -17.30
CA VAL A 522 -3.11 19.46 -16.01
C VAL A 522 -4.25 20.04 -15.18
N VAL A 523 -5.30 19.24 -15.00
CA VAL A 523 -6.31 19.54 -13.99
C VAL A 523 -5.58 19.44 -12.66
N GLU A 524 -5.56 20.55 -11.92
CA GLU A 524 -4.95 20.64 -10.60
C GLU A 524 -5.84 19.90 -9.59
N VAL A 525 -5.82 18.57 -9.69
CA VAL A 525 -6.51 17.65 -8.80
C VAL A 525 -5.88 17.81 -7.42
N ASN A 526 -6.57 18.53 -6.52
CA ASN A 526 -6.14 18.57 -5.13
C ASN A 526 -6.14 17.14 -4.56
N ILE A 527 -4.99 16.76 -4.01
CA ILE A 527 -4.72 15.39 -3.57
C ILE A 527 -5.34 15.13 -2.19
N ASP A 528 -5.35 16.11 -1.30
CA ASP A 528 -5.77 15.99 0.10
C ASP A 528 -7.29 15.90 0.31
N VAL A 529 -8.06 16.42 -0.66
CA VAL A 529 -9.53 16.41 -0.69
C VAL A 529 -10.07 15.13 -1.33
N VAL A 530 -10.91 14.39 -0.60
CA VAL A 530 -11.46 13.08 -1.04
C VAL A 530 -12.70 13.28 -1.94
N THR A 531 -12.77 12.53 -3.04
CA THR A 531 -13.81 12.64 -4.08
C THR A 531 -14.72 11.39 -4.09
N GLY A 532 -16.03 11.54 -3.87
CA GLY A 532 -16.95 10.39 -3.88
C GLY A 532 -18.35 10.64 -3.32
N ASP A 533 -19.27 9.72 -3.62
CA ASP A 533 -20.67 9.72 -3.15
C ASP A 533 -20.84 8.91 -1.85
N PHE A 534 -20.35 9.47 -0.73
CA PHE A 534 -20.38 8.78 0.57
C PHE A 534 -21.75 8.83 1.28
N GLN A 535 -22.61 9.76 0.89
CA GLN A 535 -23.91 9.99 1.52
C GLN A 535 -24.98 8.93 1.18
N ILE A 536 -25.98 8.81 2.05
CA ILE A 536 -27.19 8.03 1.84
C ILE A 536 -28.18 8.87 1.03
N GLU A 537 -28.22 8.61 -0.28
CA GLU A 537 -29.07 9.27 -1.28
C GLU A 537 -30.55 9.37 -0.85
N LYS A 538 -31.07 8.31 -0.22
CA LYS A 538 -32.44 8.29 0.30
C LYS A 538 -32.58 7.37 1.51
N VAL A 539 -33.23 7.86 2.55
CA VAL A 539 -33.73 7.05 3.66
C VAL A 539 -35.20 6.70 3.42
N ILE A 540 -35.56 5.44 3.66
CA ILE A 540 -36.93 4.91 3.55
C ILE A 540 -37.30 4.29 4.89
N ASN A 541 -38.38 4.77 5.50
CA ASN A 541 -38.97 4.19 6.71
C ASN A 541 -40.15 3.30 6.33
N ALA A 542 -40.08 2.01 6.69
CA ALA A 542 -41.12 1.02 6.41
C ALA A 542 -41.52 0.32 7.72
N GLY A 543 -42.38 0.99 8.51
CA GLY A 543 -42.62 0.62 9.91
C GLY A 543 -41.32 0.69 10.72
N ALA A 544 -41.08 -0.29 11.59
CA ALA A 544 -39.86 -0.40 12.41
C ALA A 544 -38.57 -0.77 11.63
N LYS A 545 -38.48 -0.44 10.34
CA LYS A 545 -37.32 -0.72 9.47
C LYS A 545 -36.94 0.52 8.68
N THR A 546 -35.85 1.16 9.08
CA THR A 546 -35.19 2.24 8.34
C THR A 546 -34.16 1.66 7.39
N VAL A 547 -34.24 2.03 6.12
CA VAL A 547 -33.38 1.54 5.03
C VAL A 547 -32.80 2.71 4.25
N GLY A 548 -31.48 2.83 4.21
CA GLY A 548 -30.77 3.73 3.33
C GLY A 548 -30.60 3.15 1.92
N ILE A 549 -30.51 4.01 0.92
CA ILE A 549 -30.04 3.71 -0.44
C ILE A 549 -28.73 4.45 -0.65
N ILE A 550 -27.71 3.76 -1.16
CA ILE A 550 -26.39 4.30 -1.49
C ILE A 550 -25.97 3.87 -2.90
N ASN A 551 -25.09 4.66 -3.52
CA ASN A 551 -24.29 4.26 -4.68
C ASN A 551 -22.97 3.67 -4.19
N VAL A 552 -22.58 2.50 -4.71
CA VAL A 552 -21.32 1.83 -4.35
C VAL A 552 -20.11 2.60 -4.90
N GLU A 553 -19.13 2.90 -4.06
CA GLU A 553 -17.88 3.56 -4.46
C GLU A 553 -16.72 2.59 -4.76
N THR A 554 -15.63 3.11 -5.32
CA THR A 554 -14.44 2.30 -5.66
C THR A 554 -13.77 1.71 -4.42
N GLU A 555 -13.21 0.50 -4.54
CA GLU A 555 -12.63 -0.28 -3.44
C GLU A 555 -13.59 -0.59 -2.26
N GLU A 556 -14.90 -0.40 -2.43
CA GLU A 556 -15.90 -0.80 -1.43
C GLU A 556 -16.41 -2.24 -1.63
N THR A 557 -16.72 -2.91 -0.52
CA THR A 557 -17.27 -4.28 -0.54
C THR A 557 -18.49 -4.38 0.37
N LEU A 558 -19.32 -5.42 0.15
CA LEU A 558 -20.40 -5.77 1.10
C LEU A 558 -19.89 -6.08 2.51
N GLY A 559 -18.59 -6.35 2.69
CA GLY A 559 -17.96 -6.48 4.01
C GLY A 559 -17.77 -5.12 4.69
N HIS A 560 -17.42 -4.07 3.95
CA HIS A 560 -17.15 -2.74 4.52
C HIS A 560 -18.45 -2.10 5.05
N TYR A 561 -19.53 -2.12 4.27
CA TYR A 561 -20.84 -1.68 4.77
C TYR A 561 -21.33 -2.49 5.98
N ALA A 562 -21.03 -3.79 6.02
CA ALA A 562 -21.41 -4.67 7.13
C ALA A 562 -20.69 -4.29 8.44
N ASP A 563 -19.38 -3.98 8.34
CA ASP A 563 -18.56 -3.46 9.43
C ASP A 563 -19.09 -2.09 9.91
N TRP A 564 -19.27 -1.13 9.00
CA TRP A 564 -19.73 0.23 9.34
C TRP A 564 -21.11 0.25 10.02
N LEU A 565 -22.02 -0.65 9.62
CA LEU A 565 -23.37 -0.80 10.18
C LEU A 565 -23.46 -1.75 11.40
N GLY A 566 -22.38 -2.44 11.78
CA GLY A 566 -22.37 -3.39 12.90
C GLY A 566 -23.24 -4.64 12.69
N ILE A 567 -23.38 -5.12 11.44
CA ILE A 567 -24.28 -6.23 11.04
C ILE A 567 -23.55 -7.30 10.22
N PRO A 568 -24.06 -8.55 10.14
CA PRO A 568 -23.53 -9.55 9.22
C PRO A 568 -23.73 -9.17 7.74
N THR A 569 -22.72 -9.39 6.89
CA THR A 569 -22.78 -9.20 5.41
C THR A 569 -23.99 -9.86 4.76
N GLN A 570 -24.43 -11.00 5.30
CA GLN A 570 -25.57 -11.75 4.79
C GLN A 570 -26.91 -11.00 4.94
N SER A 571 -27.04 -10.09 5.92
CA SER A 571 -28.20 -9.22 6.06
C SER A 571 -28.34 -8.27 4.87
N ILE A 572 -27.23 -7.68 4.41
CA ILE A 572 -27.21 -6.80 3.23
C ILE A 572 -27.46 -7.62 1.96
N ARG A 573 -26.86 -8.81 1.83
CA ARG A 573 -27.13 -9.72 0.69
C ARG A 573 -28.61 -10.08 0.59
N ARG A 574 -29.25 -10.47 1.70
CA ARG A 574 -30.69 -10.81 1.75
C ARG A 574 -31.57 -9.61 1.39
N LEU A 575 -31.28 -8.41 1.90
CA LEU A 575 -32.04 -7.18 1.62
C LEU A 575 -32.02 -6.77 0.13
N ASN A 576 -31.00 -7.21 -0.62
CA ASN A 576 -30.81 -6.89 -2.04
C ASN A 576 -31.00 -8.10 -2.97
N GLY A 577 -31.46 -9.26 -2.48
CA GLY A 577 -31.61 -10.47 -3.29
C GLY A 577 -30.29 -11.03 -3.86
N PHE A 578 -29.14 -10.71 -3.25
CA PHE A 578 -27.85 -11.17 -3.75
C PHE A 578 -27.53 -12.59 -3.28
N ARG A 579 -27.29 -13.49 -4.24
CA ARG A 579 -26.69 -14.82 -3.97
C ARG A 579 -25.33 -14.67 -3.26
N PHE A 580 -24.90 -15.70 -2.55
CA PHE A 580 -23.53 -15.76 -2.00
C PHE A 580 -22.49 -15.68 -3.13
N GLY A 581 -21.28 -15.19 -2.84
CA GLY A 581 -20.21 -15.02 -3.83
C GLY A 581 -20.41 -13.93 -4.88
N ARG A 582 -21.65 -13.47 -5.16
CA ARG A 582 -21.92 -12.37 -6.11
C ARG A 582 -21.14 -11.11 -5.70
N PRO A 583 -20.30 -10.52 -6.58
CA PRO A 583 -19.68 -9.22 -6.34
C PRO A 583 -20.68 -8.07 -6.57
N ILE A 584 -20.38 -6.92 -5.98
CA ILE A 584 -21.01 -5.64 -6.32
C ILE A 584 -20.14 -4.90 -7.35
N ARG A 585 -20.68 -3.83 -7.94
CA ARG A 585 -19.99 -2.95 -8.91
C ARG A 585 -20.06 -1.49 -8.49
N THR A 586 -19.18 -0.67 -9.02
CA THR A 586 -19.16 0.78 -8.82
C THR A 586 -20.45 1.41 -9.35
N ASN A 587 -20.96 2.45 -8.69
CA ASN A 587 -22.22 3.12 -9.01
C ASN A 587 -23.46 2.20 -8.97
N GLN A 588 -23.35 0.96 -8.47
CA GLN A 588 -24.49 0.09 -8.25
C GLN A 588 -25.30 0.62 -7.06
N LYS A 589 -26.58 0.93 -7.27
CA LYS A 589 -27.48 1.26 -6.15
C LYS A 589 -27.76 0.01 -5.31
N ILE A 590 -27.53 0.12 -4.00
CA ILE A 590 -27.85 -0.94 -3.02
C ILE A 590 -28.59 -0.37 -1.80
N LYS A 591 -29.40 -1.22 -1.18
CA LYS A 591 -30.13 -0.95 0.07
C LYS A 591 -29.29 -1.38 1.27
N ILE A 592 -29.23 -0.55 2.30
CA ILE A 592 -28.54 -0.82 3.57
C ILE A 592 -29.50 -0.63 4.77
N PRO A 593 -29.54 -1.54 5.76
CA PRO A 593 -30.45 -1.42 6.89
C PRO A 593 -29.81 -0.61 8.04
N LEU A 594 -30.41 0.52 8.40
CA LEU A 594 -29.96 1.41 9.47
C LEU A 594 -30.61 0.98 10.79
N LEU A 595 -30.08 -0.07 11.42
CA LEU A 595 -30.67 -0.72 12.60
C LEU A 595 -29.87 -0.55 13.91
N LYS A 596 -28.56 -0.28 13.81
CA LYS A 596 -27.62 -0.15 14.96
C LYS A 596 -26.71 1.07 14.85
N THR A 597 -26.83 1.83 13.78
CA THR A 597 -25.91 2.88 13.38
C THR A 597 -26.77 3.92 12.67
N THR A 598 -26.59 5.19 13.01
CA THR A 598 -27.33 6.29 12.38
C THR A 598 -26.90 6.46 10.92
N LYS A 599 -27.58 7.35 10.18
CA LYS A 599 -27.11 7.77 8.85
C LYS A 599 -25.72 8.40 8.99
N GLU A 600 -25.57 9.29 9.96
CA GLU A 600 -24.42 10.15 10.18
C GLU A 600 -23.18 9.33 10.58
N GLU A 601 -23.33 8.37 11.50
CA GLU A 601 -22.25 7.43 11.89
C GLU A 601 -21.84 6.49 10.75
N PHE A 602 -22.74 6.16 9.83
CA PHE A 602 -22.42 5.37 8.64
C PHE A 602 -21.66 6.21 7.61
N GLU A 603 -22.13 7.44 7.35
CA GLU A 603 -21.50 8.39 6.45
C GLU A 603 -20.10 8.80 6.93
N GLU A 604 -19.92 9.00 8.25
CA GLU A 604 -18.62 9.26 8.88
C GLU A 604 -17.63 8.12 8.62
N LYS A 605 -17.94 6.88 9.05
CA LYS A 605 -17.06 5.71 8.88
C LYS A 605 -16.73 5.43 7.41
N ARG A 606 -17.65 5.74 6.51
CA ARG A 606 -17.49 5.59 5.06
C ARG A 606 -16.53 6.64 4.50
N TYR A 607 -16.72 7.91 4.81
CA TYR A 607 -15.77 8.98 4.46
C TYR A 607 -14.37 8.69 5.02
N GLU A 608 -14.30 8.30 6.29
CA GLU A 608 -13.05 7.98 6.99
C GLU A 608 -12.25 6.85 6.33
N TYR A 609 -12.90 5.79 5.85
CA TYR A 609 -12.22 4.70 5.14
C TYR A 609 -11.52 5.18 3.86
N HIS A 610 -12.18 6.03 3.07
CA HIS A 610 -11.57 6.59 1.86
C HIS A 610 -10.49 7.62 2.21
N LYS A 611 -10.69 8.43 3.26
CA LYS A 611 -9.70 9.39 3.76
C LYS A 611 -8.43 8.68 4.27
N GLU A 612 -8.56 7.62 5.05
CA GLU A 612 -7.45 6.73 5.47
C GLU A 612 -6.70 6.17 4.26
N MET A 613 -7.43 5.65 3.26
CA MET A 613 -6.82 5.02 2.07
C MET A 613 -6.03 6.02 1.22
N GLU A 614 -6.53 7.25 1.04
CA GLU A 614 -5.81 8.31 0.34
C GLU A 614 -4.62 8.83 1.18
N GLU A 615 -4.82 9.15 2.46
CA GLU A 615 -3.75 9.64 3.35
C GLU A 615 -2.57 8.67 3.45
N ASP A 616 -2.85 7.37 3.60
CA ASP A 616 -1.82 6.36 3.72
C ASP A 616 -1.04 6.20 2.41
N PHE A 617 -1.73 6.28 1.27
CA PHE A 617 -1.09 6.28 -0.04
C PHE A 617 -0.17 7.50 -0.20
N PHE A 618 -0.66 8.71 0.09
CA PHE A 618 0.14 9.94 -0.07
C PHE A 618 1.20 10.14 1.02
N SER A 619 1.13 9.41 2.13
CA SER A 619 2.22 9.32 3.11
C SER A 619 3.46 8.57 2.59
N VAL A 620 3.30 7.75 1.54
CA VAL A 620 4.36 6.89 0.98
C VAL A 620 4.60 7.09 -0.52
N TYR A 621 3.67 7.72 -1.26
CA TYR A 621 3.79 7.96 -2.70
C TYR A 621 3.42 9.41 -3.07
N ARG A 622 4.13 9.98 -4.06
CA ARG A 622 3.78 11.26 -4.69
C ARG A 622 3.48 11.09 -6.18
N VAL A 623 2.60 11.93 -6.73
CA VAL A 623 2.38 12.01 -8.18
C VAL A 623 3.52 12.82 -8.81
N ASP A 624 4.17 12.25 -9.83
CA ASP A 624 5.30 12.84 -10.56
C ASP A 624 4.88 13.47 -11.90
N GLY A 625 3.74 13.01 -12.45
CA GLY A 625 3.15 13.55 -13.66
C GLY A 625 1.91 12.77 -14.09
N VAL A 626 1.32 13.16 -15.22
CA VAL A 626 0.15 12.49 -15.82
C VAL A 626 0.46 12.15 -17.28
N THR A 627 0.06 10.96 -17.71
CA THR A 627 0.17 10.50 -19.12
C THR A 627 -1.21 10.23 -19.70
N LEU A 628 -1.36 10.34 -21.02
CA LEU A 628 -2.56 9.84 -21.71
C LEU A 628 -2.35 8.40 -22.15
N PHE A 629 -3.39 7.58 -21.99
CA PHE A 629 -3.45 6.21 -22.47
C PHE A 629 -4.70 6.00 -23.33
N THR A 630 -4.49 5.51 -24.55
CA THR A 630 -5.56 5.08 -25.46
C THR A 630 -5.96 3.64 -25.14
N VAL A 631 -7.20 3.45 -24.69
CA VAL A 631 -7.80 2.13 -24.43
C VAL A 631 -7.80 1.28 -25.70
N LYS A 632 -7.42 0.01 -25.57
CA LYS A 632 -7.38 -0.99 -26.65
C LYS A 632 -8.54 -1.98 -26.55
N SER A 633 -8.77 -2.76 -27.61
CA SER A 633 -9.71 -3.88 -27.55
C SER A 633 -9.24 -4.92 -26.53
N GLY A 634 -10.15 -5.35 -25.65
CA GLY A 634 -9.86 -6.27 -24.53
C GLY A 634 -9.38 -5.62 -23.23
N ASP A 635 -9.03 -4.33 -23.24
CA ASP A 635 -8.69 -3.61 -22.00
C ASP A 635 -9.91 -3.51 -21.07
N ASN A 636 -9.65 -3.64 -19.77
CA ASN A 636 -10.63 -3.45 -18.70
C ASN A 636 -9.92 -2.85 -17.49
N ILE A 637 -10.61 -1.98 -16.75
CA ILE A 637 -9.97 -1.16 -15.70
C ILE A 637 -9.25 -1.99 -14.64
N TRP A 638 -9.76 -3.17 -14.27
CA TRP A 638 -9.09 -4.08 -13.33
C TRP A 638 -7.72 -4.56 -13.83
N THR A 639 -7.64 -4.96 -15.11
CA THR A 639 -6.37 -5.36 -15.75
C THR A 639 -5.42 -4.17 -15.83
N LEU A 640 -5.93 -2.99 -16.20
CA LEU A 640 -5.11 -1.78 -16.28
C LEU A 640 -4.51 -1.41 -14.91
N CYS A 641 -5.31 -1.39 -13.84
CA CYS A 641 -4.87 -1.12 -12.47
C CYS A 641 -3.82 -2.13 -11.99
N GLN A 642 -4.13 -3.44 -12.03
CA GLN A 642 -3.33 -4.47 -11.36
C GLN A 642 -2.22 -5.10 -12.22
N LYS A 643 -2.24 -4.94 -13.55
CA LYS A 643 -1.27 -5.60 -14.45
C LYS A 643 -0.54 -4.66 -15.41
N THR A 644 -1.12 -3.51 -15.75
CA THR A 644 -0.50 -2.59 -16.73
C THR A 644 0.21 -1.41 -16.07
N PHE A 645 -0.41 -0.77 -15.08
CA PHE A 645 0.08 0.48 -14.50
C PHE A 645 0.51 0.39 -13.04
N ASP A 646 0.06 -0.64 -12.31
CA ASP A 646 0.34 -0.81 -10.87
C ASP A 646 -0.12 0.45 -10.09
N LEU A 647 -1.43 0.67 -10.09
CA LEU A 647 -2.14 1.82 -9.47
C LEU A 647 -3.49 1.36 -8.88
N PRO A 648 -3.95 1.94 -7.75
CA PRO A 648 -5.28 1.66 -7.22
C PRO A 648 -6.39 2.32 -8.06
N PHE A 649 -7.61 1.76 -8.03
CA PHE A 649 -8.69 2.19 -8.92
C PHE A 649 -9.23 3.59 -8.56
N TRP A 650 -9.34 3.90 -7.27
CA TRP A 650 -9.76 5.24 -6.81
C TRP A 650 -8.88 6.36 -7.39
N LEU A 651 -7.56 6.13 -7.49
CA LEU A 651 -6.62 7.12 -8.01
C LEU A 651 -6.80 7.34 -9.52
N ILE A 652 -7.01 6.27 -10.30
CA ILE A 652 -7.35 6.42 -11.73
C ILE A 652 -8.71 7.11 -11.89
N ARG A 653 -9.70 6.82 -11.03
CA ARG A 653 -11.00 7.50 -11.04
C ARG A 653 -10.86 9.01 -10.74
N LYS A 654 -10.06 9.41 -9.75
CA LYS A 654 -9.82 10.81 -9.38
C LYS A 654 -9.24 11.67 -10.52
N TYR A 655 -8.51 11.05 -11.46
CA TYR A 655 -7.99 11.73 -12.67
C TYR A 655 -8.92 11.63 -13.89
N ASN A 656 -10.01 10.86 -13.82
CA ASN A 656 -10.94 10.60 -14.93
C ASN A 656 -12.41 10.76 -14.51
N GLU A 657 -12.71 11.75 -13.66
CA GLU A 657 -14.06 12.02 -13.20
C GLU A 657 -15.04 12.24 -14.38
N GLY A 658 -16.28 11.81 -14.20
CA GLY A 658 -17.31 11.81 -15.25
C GLY A 658 -17.15 10.71 -16.32
N GLN A 659 -16.00 10.03 -16.44
CA GLN A 659 -15.86 8.91 -17.36
C GLN A 659 -16.44 7.60 -16.79
N ASN A 660 -17.09 6.80 -17.64
CA ASN A 660 -17.46 5.44 -17.28
C ASN A 660 -16.23 4.51 -17.41
N LEU A 661 -15.60 4.20 -16.28
CA LEU A 661 -14.41 3.33 -16.23
C LEU A 661 -14.75 1.83 -16.16
N GLU A 662 -16.00 1.44 -15.91
CA GLU A 662 -16.40 0.01 -15.95
C GLU A 662 -16.65 -0.50 -17.37
N ALA A 663 -17.02 0.40 -18.30
CA ALA A 663 -17.35 0.10 -19.69
C ALA A 663 -16.42 0.85 -20.65
N LEU A 664 -15.10 0.63 -20.51
CA LEU A 664 -14.08 1.25 -21.35
C LEU A 664 -14.30 0.94 -22.85
N LYS A 665 -14.18 1.95 -23.70
CA LYS A 665 -14.31 1.83 -25.16
C LYS A 665 -12.95 1.91 -25.85
N PRO A 666 -12.64 1.08 -26.87
CA PRO A 666 -11.44 1.27 -27.68
C PRO A 666 -11.34 2.70 -28.24
N GLY A 667 -10.16 3.30 -28.15
CA GLY A 667 -9.90 4.70 -28.52
C GLY A 667 -10.13 5.73 -27.39
N GLN A 668 -10.82 5.37 -26.30
CA GLN A 668 -11.03 6.25 -25.14
C GLN A 668 -9.69 6.69 -24.51
N GLN A 669 -9.60 7.96 -24.14
CA GLN A 669 -8.41 8.54 -23.50
C GLN A 669 -8.55 8.54 -21.97
N LEU A 670 -7.64 7.85 -21.29
CA LEU A 670 -7.50 7.88 -19.84
C LEU A 670 -6.30 8.72 -19.43
N LYS A 671 -6.50 9.62 -18.47
CA LYS A 671 -5.43 10.34 -17.75
C LYS A 671 -4.89 9.42 -16.66
N LEU A 672 -3.62 9.04 -16.73
CA LEU A 672 -2.99 8.11 -15.79
C LEU A 672 -1.87 8.81 -15.02
N PRO A 673 -1.99 8.98 -13.69
CA PRO A 673 -0.93 9.54 -12.87
C PRO A 673 0.24 8.57 -12.76
N THR A 674 1.45 9.06 -12.95
CA THR A 674 2.69 8.34 -12.62
C THR A 674 3.04 8.65 -11.17
N VAL A 675 3.33 7.62 -10.37
CA VAL A 675 3.65 7.77 -8.94
C VAL A 675 5.05 7.27 -8.61
N LEU A 676 5.74 8.01 -7.74
CA LEU A 676 7.03 7.64 -7.18
C LEU A 676 6.89 7.39 -5.68
N LYS A 677 7.60 6.40 -5.13
CA LYS A 677 7.68 6.24 -3.66
C LYS A 677 8.46 7.43 -3.08
N ILE A 678 7.96 8.00 -2.01
CA ILE A 678 8.72 8.91 -1.16
C ILE A 678 9.80 8.08 -0.45
N ILE A 679 11.02 8.58 -0.50
CA ILE A 679 12.18 8.03 0.21
C ILE A 679 12.58 9.14 1.19
N GLU A 680 12.47 8.86 2.49
CA GLU A 680 13.07 9.71 3.53
C GLU A 680 14.60 9.51 3.47
N GLU A 681 15.37 10.60 3.65
CA GLU A 681 16.85 10.61 3.59
C GLU A 681 17.49 10.17 4.93
#